data_AF-A0AAZ3NXC5-F1
#
_entry.id   AF-A0AAZ3NXC5-F1
#
_cell.length_a   1.000
_cell.length_b   1.000
_cell.length_c   1.000
_cell.angle_alpha   90.00
_cell.angle_beta   90.00
_cell.angle_gamma   90.00
#
_symmetry.space_group_name_H-M   'P 1'
#
loop_
_entity.id
_entity.type
_entity.pdbx_description
1 polymer ?
#
loop_
_entity_poly.entity_id
_entity_poly.type
_entity_poly.pdbx_seq_one_letter_code
_entity_poly.pdbx_strand_id
1 'polypeptide(L)'
;VRSSQTSTEEAHALMVKLCRHTGRRTPPVSESVWRGVLQDLLDMQHSVYTCLLPDTCHQIFVESLLCSSRPENVVLAGQLIHCSAVSHDVVPVSGSFRDRGRGGLSAKVNYHTAVELVLAAAREYFNSSTTLTDPCIELARECLKLITDCPPAVQEEMDIISSLSVLESFNVNILPLQVRLRVERLSIIEQCISQCSKAYTQSALLLDLASLLRVAGNTHTPRLVLCYCDISPSSTGYGDGWEVCSLLGQCEGYMDLRARQELIHPLLAASSDLQTQSAGPPSSVSPLGGAAGDLLHRTTNRTIEVLASTGLTTKAVLTAVSDHKWWKNQLNYLRPLHVRTQRDVYGSYDAVPQEQFAEVLLRTGKLAETKTEGQTLFPATEVLLQLASDAFPRDMTLSLAYLLALPQVLDANRCFETQSHSALSLQLAAYYYSLQIYNHLVPCLKANTHTLYRADPKELIRLVTQHVTAHSDWPADVEELIGQLQVYNERLTDLTQAQVLQGLGRGVDTRRFSSDAHYKKQTILGLTETLDDSVWRISLSLAQRYSIPLWDIYMTHLEFLFTDSGLSTKDIEGRVDTLALFDCLKSEPESFHSHMSKYVLTSVEGTDLPRLLYYYTLLEECCGSYCSSVITPDTHIKLLKKLRSVTTGLDYRKMTDEVSDPLAALEPVLTSQNVLSISKLANRLPRPGGGVVSASAVHATWLRKLFWRGDPQVLKRPPQTEQDYLHAYDTCAKYLDRLSYSSWGSLTCSSYSTWGPLTCTATLPGVH
;
A
#
# COMPACT_ATOMS: atom_id res chain seq x y z
N VAL A 1 18.29 48.97 18.86
CA VAL A 1 19.13 48.52 19.99
C VAL A 1 18.28 47.83 21.05
N ARG A 2 17.43 48.52 21.85
CA ARG A 2 16.63 47.83 22.89
C ARG A 2 15.70 46.72 22.37
N SER A 3 15.13 46.87 21.17
CA SER A 3 14.30 45.82 20.53
C SER A 3 15.12 44.64 20.00
N SER A 4 16.31 44.93 19.47
CA SER A 4 17.20 43.95 18.83
C SER A 4 18.22 43.32 19.78
N GLN A 5 18.31 43.76 21.03
CA GLN A 5 19.31 43.31 22.01
C GLN A 5 19.02 41.92 22.55
N THR A 6 17.76 41.52 22.59
CA THR A 6 17.30 40.23 23.11
C THR A 6 17.01 39.21 22.01
N SER A 7 16.97 39.64 20.74
CA SER A 7 16.70 38.79 19.59
C SER A 7 17.99 38.54 18.81
N THR A 8 18.42 37.28 18.77
CA THR A 8 19.62 36.84 18.05
C THR A 8 19.53 37.14 16.56
N GLU A 9 18.36 36.93 15.95
CA GLU A 9 18.12 37.18 14.52
C GLU A 9 18.19 38.66 14.15
N GLU A 10 17.55 39.54 14.94
CA GLU A 10 17.57 40.98 14.70
C GLU A 10 18.97 41.58 14.94
N ALA A 11 19.68 41.10 15.96
CA ALA A 11 21.06 41.48 16.23
C ALA A 11 21.99 41.07 15.07
N HIS A 12 21.86 39.83 14.59
CA HIS A 12 22.62 39.32 13.45
C HIS A 12 22.37 40.14 12.18
N ALA A 13 21.10 40.37 11.83
CA ALA A 13 20.72 41.16 10.66
C ALA A 13 21.25 42.61 10.72
N LEU A 14 21.27 43.22 11.91
CA LEU A 14 21.83 44.54 12.12
C LEU A 14 23.36 44.56 11.90
N MET A 15 24.09 43.59 12.48
CA MET A 15 25.54 43.47 12.31
C MET A 15 25.92 43.26 10.85
N VAL A 16 25.20 42.40 10.13
CA VAL A 16 25.36 42.21 8.67
C VAL A 16 25.13 43.53 7.92
N LYS A 17 24.06 44.27 8.24
CA LYS A 17 23.75 45.55 7.58
C LYS A 17 24.83 46.60 7.81
N LEU A 18 25.37 46.69 9.02
CA LEU A 18 26.47 47.60 9.36
C LEU A 18 27.75 47.23 8.62
N CYS A 19 28.12 45.95 8.60
CA CYS A 19 29.34 45.48 7.94
C CYS A 19 29.26 45.65 6.41
N ARG A 20 28.13 45.27 5.78
CA ARG A 20 27.89 45.44 4.34
C ARG A 20 27.84 46.92 3.91
N HIS A 21 27.47 47.85 4.80
CA HIS A 21 27.53 49.28 4.50
C HIS A 21 28.97 49.76 4.27
N THR A 22 29.94 49.23 5.03
CA THR A 22 31.37 49.52 4.83
C THR A 22 31.83 49.04 3.46
N GLY A 23 31.42 47.84 3.04
CA GLY A 23 31.77 47.28 1.72
C GLY A 23 31.23 48.05 0.51
N ARG A 24 30.21 48.88 0.71
CA ARG A 24 29.59 49.71 -0.35
C ARG A 24 30.16 51.13 -0.43
N ARG A 25 31.12 51.49 0.43
CA ARG A 25 31.73 52.84 0.40
C ARG A 25 32.56 53.04 -0.87
N THR A 26 32.44 54.25 -1.43
CA THR A 26 33.23 54.71 -2.58
C THR A 26 33.93 56.02 -2.19
N PRO A 27 35.28 56.09 -2.19
CA PRO A 27 36.26 55.08 -2.60
C PRO A 27 36.33 53.86 -1.65
N PRO A 28 36.90 52.72 -2.11
CA PRO A 28 37.08 51.53 -1.28
C PRO A 28 37.92 51.83 -0.03
N VAL A 29 37.53 51.24 1.09
CA VAL A 29 38.25 51.41 2.36
C VAL A 29 39.50 50.54 2.40
N SER A 30 40.54 51.00 3.11
CA SER A 30 41.77 50.24 3.30
C SER A 30 41.59 49.05 4.24
N GLU A 31 42.48 48.07 4.15
CA GLU A 31 42.55 46.91 5.05
C GLU A 31 42.57 47.30 6.53
N SER A 32 43.24 48.40 6.88
CA SER A 32 43.28 48.94 8.24
C SER A 32 41.90 49.38 8.75
N VAL A 33 41.06 49.95 7.89
CA VAL A 33 39.69 50.37 8.22
C VAL A 33 38.80 49.14 8.36
N TRP A 34 38.96 48.14 7.50
CA TRP A 34 38.26 46.85 7.64
C TRP A 34 38.58 46.16 8.97
N ARG A 35 39.86 46.10 9.37
CA ARG A 35 40.24 45.56 10.69
C ARG A 35 39.64 46.37 11.85
N GLY A 36 39.50 47.68 11.69
CA GLY A 36 38.77 48.54 12.63
C GLY A 36 37.30 48.16 12.75
N VAL A 37 36.63 47.91 11.63
CA VAL A 37 35.22 47.48 11.61
C VAL A 37 35.03 46.13 12.30
N LEU A 38 35.97 45.18 12.15
CA LEU A 38 35.92 43.92 12.91
C LEU A 38 36.02 44.17 14.41
N GLN A 39 36.90 45.07 14.84
CA GLN A 39 37.02 45.44 16.25
C GLN A 39 35.73 46.09 16.76
N ASP A 40 35.12 47.01 15.99
CA ASP A 40 33.86 47.64 16.35
C ASP A 40 32.71 46.62 16.49
N LEU A 41 32.67 45.60 15.61
CA LEU A 41 31.70 44.50 15.70
C LEU A 41 31.88 43.69 17.00
N LEU A 42 33.12 43.36 17.34
CA LEU A 42 33.45 42.61 18.57
C LEU A 42 33.16 43.43 19.83
N ASP A 43 33.46 44.73 19.82
CA ASP A 43 33.16 45.63 20.94
C ASP A 43 31.65 45.78 21.12
N MET A 44 30.88 45.89 20.03
CA MET A 44 29.41 45.89 20.07
C MET A 44 28.82 44.57 20.55
N GLN A 45 29.40 43.42 20.15
CA GLN A 45 29.00 42.11 20.64
C GLN A 45 29.24 42.00 22.15
N HIS A 46 30.44 42.37 22.63
CA HIS A 46 30.80 42.26 24.04
C HIS A 46 29.97 43.21 24.94
N SER A 47 29.69 44.43 24.49
CA SER A 47 29.05 45.47 25.31
C SER A 47 27.53 45.54 25.18
N VAL A 48 26.96 45.16 24.03
CA VAL A 48 25.54 45.37 23.73
C VAL A 48 24.84 44.07 23.32
N TYR A 49 25.40 43.30 22.39
CA TYR A 49 24.76 42.11 21.81
C TYR A 49 25.37 40.80 22.33
N THR A 50 25.31 40.59 23.65
CA THR A 50 25.82 39.38 24.31
C THR A 50 25.05 38.10 23.94
N CYS A 51 23.90 38.25 23.26
CA CYS A 51 23.16 37.15 22.66
C CYS A 51 23.86 36.52 21.44
N LEU A 52 24.87 37.17 20.86
CA LEU A 52 25.68 36.66 19.76
C LEU A 52 27.05 36.19 20.25
N LEU A 53 27.60 35.18 19.59
CA LEU A 53 28.95 34.70 19.88
C LEU A 53 30.00 35.55 19.13
N PRO A 54 31.22 35.72 19.67
CA PRO A 54 32.31 36.38 18.95
C PRO A 54 32.60 35.75 17.59
N ASP A 55 32.49 34.42 17.47
CA ASP A 55 32.66 33.69 16.21
C ASP A 55 31.66 34.12 15.13
N THR A 56 30.42 34.43 15.54
CA THR A 56 29.39 34.95 14.63
C THR A 56 29.79 36.30 14.04
N CYS A 57 30.49 37.16 14.80
CA CYS A 57 30.97 38.45 14.28
C CYS A 57 32.07 38.25 13.23
N HIS A 58 32.97 37.29 13.44
CA HIS A 58 33.99 36.93 12.46
C HIS A 58 33.37 36.35 11.18
N GLN A 59 32.33 35.51 11.31
CA GLN A 59 31.59 34.98 10.16
C GLN A 59 30.92 36.09 9.34
N ILE A 60 30.16 36.99 10.00
CA ILE A 60 29.51 38.14 9.35
C ILE A 60 30.54 39.04 8.64
N PHE A 61 31.69 39.26 9.27
CA PHE A 61 32.76 40.08 8.73
C PHE A 61 33.38 39.44 7.48
N VAL A 62 33.74 38.15 7.55
CA VAL A 62 34.29 37.39 6.42
C VAL A 62 33.29 37.33 5.27
N GLU A 63 32.01 37.03 5.53
CA GLU A 63 30.94 37.03 4.53
C GLU A 63 30.84 38.39 3.83
N SER A 64 30.90 39.48 4.60
CA SER A 64 30.81 40.85 4.07
C SER A 64 32.02 41.23 3.22
N LEU A 65 33.21 40.74 3.54
CA LEU A 65 34.41 40.90 2.71
C LEU A 65 34.28 40.11 1.40
N LEU A 66 33.83 38.85 1.47
CA LEU A 66 33.65 37.99 0.31
C LEU A 66 32.63 38.57 -0.67
N CYS A 67 31.51 39.12 -0.19
CA CYS A 67 30.45 39.72 -1.02
C CYS A 67 30.67 41.21 -1.38
N SER A 68 31.87 41.77 -1.15
CA SER A 68 32.15 43.20 -1.36
C SER A 68 32.39 43.62 -2.83
N SER A 69 32.39 42.67 -3.77
CA SER A 69 32.69 42.85 -5.19
C SER A 69 34.11 43.41 -5.46
N ARG A 70 35.07 43.11 -4.59
CA ARG A 70 36.47 43.58 -4.68
C ARG A 70 37.46 42.44 -4.43
N PRO A 71 38.42 42.17 -5.34
CA PRO A 71 39.35 41.06 -5.18
C PRO A 71 40.30 41.23 -3.99
N GLU A 72 40.68 42.47 -3.65
CA GLU A 72 41.56 42.74 -2.51
C GLU A 72 40.93 42.33 -1.17
N ASN A 73 39.61 42.50 -1.05
CA ASN A 73 38.86 42.10 0.14
C ASN A 73 38.66 40.57 0.20
N VAL A 74 38.57 39.90 -0.95
CA VAL A 74 38.55 38.42 -1.02
C VAL A 74 39.87 37.85 -0.51
N VAL A 75 41.02 38.44 -0.89
CA VAL A 75 42.34 38.07 -0.36
C VAL A 75 42.41 38.28 1.16
N LEU A 76 41.89 39.41 1.66
CA LEU A 76 41.83 39.67 3.10
C LEU A 76 40.94 38.65 3.84
N ALA A 77 39.80 38.27 3.26
CA ALA A 77 38.94 37.21 3.81
C ALA A 77 39.69 35.88 3.91
N GLY A 78 40.51 35.53 2.91
CA GLY A 78 41.40 34.37 2.92
C GLY A 78 42.36 34.31 4.11
N GLN A 79 42.85 35.46 4.58
CA GLN A 79 43.73 35.53 5.75
C GLN A 79 43.00 35.21 7.07
N LEU A 80 41.66 35.37 7.08
CA LEU A 80 40.79 35.28 8.26
C LEU A 80 40.00 33.96 8.32
N ILE A 81 40.23 33.04 7.38
CA ILE A 81 39.59 31.73 7.35
C ILE A 81 40.62 30.59 7.36
N HIS A 82 40.20 29.40 7.76
CA HIS A 82 40.97 28.19 7.54
C HIS A 82 40.77 27.70 6.10
N CYS A 83 41.86 27.62 5.32
CA CYS A 83 41.85 27.33 3.88
C CYS A 83 42.02 25.84 3.53
N SER A 84 42.24 24.95 4.51
CA SER A 84 42.41 23.50 4.32
C SER A 84 41.95 22.76 5.58
N ALA A 85 41.35 21.58 5.41
CA ALA A 85 40.95 20.69 6.49
C ALA A 85 42.16 20.15 7.28
N VAL A 86 43.32 20.07 6.60
CA VAL A 86 44.60 19.68 7.18
C VAL A 86 45.40 20.94 7.50
N SER A 87 44.88 21.80 8.37
CA SER A 87 45.75 22.77 9.01
C SER A 87 46.57 22.03 10.08
N HIS A 88 47.83 21.72 9.75
CA HIS A 88 48.84 21.63 10.79
C HIS A 88 48.83 22.95 11.55
N ASP A 89 48.57 22.92 12.85
CA ASP A 89 48.99 23.95 13.79
C ASP A 89 50.52 24.01 13.81
N VAL A 90 51.13 24.50 12.72
CA VAL A 90 52.47 25.07 12.82
C VAL A 90 52.27 26.49 13.28
N VAL A 91 52.30 26.66 14.60
CA VAL A 91 52.59 27.95 15.21
C VAL A 91 53.80 28.54 14.46
N PRO A 92 53.71 29.74 13.86
CA PRO A 92 54.90 30.36 13.31
C PRO A 92 55.84 30.65 14.48
N VAL A 93 56.89 29.85 14.61
CA VAL A 93 58.06 30.17 15.44
C VAL A 93 58.80 31.29 14.72
N SER A 94 58.25 32.51 14.78
CA SER A 94 58.90 33.81 14.58
C SER A 94 57.83 34.91 14.56
N GLY A 95 57.23 35.17 15.72
CA GLY A 95 56.40 36.36 15.98
C GLY A 95 56.69 36.85 17.39
N SER A 96 57.29 38.03 17.50
CA SER A 96 57.76 38.65 18.76
C SER A 96 56.69 38.65 19.86
N PHE A 97 57.14 38.44 21.10
CA PHE A 97 56.40 38.31 22.36
C PHE A 97 55.61 39.57 22.80
N ARG A 98 55.32 40.51 21.90
CA ARG A 98 54.76 41.84 22.21
C ARG A 98 53.31 42.09 21.79
N ASP A 99 52.61 41.14 21.18
CA ASP A 99 51.23 41.38 20.68
C ASP A 99 50.11 40.68 21.47
N ARG A 100 50.39 40.17 22.68
CA ARG A 100 49.38 39.55 23.58
C ARG A 100 48.31 40.51 24.14
N GLY A 101 48.28 41.77 23.68
CA GLY A 101 47.33 42.80 24.13
C GLY A 101 46.14 43.07 23.20
N ARG A 102 46.08 42.48 21.99
CA ARG A 102 44.94 42.52 21.07
C ARG A 102 44.49 41.09 20.71
N GLY A 103 43.98 40.38 21.69
CA GLY A 103 43.58 38.97 21.58
C GLY A 103 42.38 38.65 20.69
N GLY A 104 41.90 39.58 19.84
CA GLY A 104 40.73 39.40 18.99
C GLY A 104 41.02 39.22 17.49
N LEU A 105 42.19 39.65 16.99
CA LEU A 105 42.44 39.71 15.54
C LEU A 105 43.03 38.42 14.91
N SER A 106 43.37 37.42 15.72
CA SER A 106 43.96 36.16 15.25
C SER A 106 42.96 35.01 15.18
N ALA A 107 41.69 35.24 15.54
CA ALA A 107 40.65 34.22 15.45
C ALA A 107 40.23 34.05 13.98
N LYS A 108 40.50 32.86 13.43
CA LYS A 108 40.08 32.49 12.08
C LYS A 108 38.74 31.77 12.13
N VAL A 109 37.89 31.99 11.12
CA VAL A 109 36.67 31.20 10.96
C VAL A 109 37.06 29.76 10.67
N ASN A 110 36.43 28.83 11.40
CA ASN A 110 36.67 27.39 11.29
C ASN A 110 36.51 26.90 9.84
N TYR A 111 37.18 25.81 9.49
CA TYR A 111 37.23 25.31 8.11
C TYR A 111 35.83 25.00 7.52
N HIS A 112 34.96 24.36 8.29
CA HIS A 112 33.62 23.99 7.80
C HIS A 112 32.79 25.22 7.44
N THR A 113 32.70 26.19 8.35
CA THR A 113 31.99 27.45 8.12
C THR A 113 32.66 28.30 7.04
N ALA A 114 33.99 28.27 6.94
CA ALA A 114 34.71 28.94 5.86
C ALA A 114 34.31 28.42 4.47
N VAL A 115 34.22 27.08 4.31
CA VAL A 115 33.76 26.45 3.08
C VAL A 115 32.32 26.86 2.75
N GLU A 116 31.42 26.90 3.73
CA GLU A 116 30.03 27.33 3.54
C GLU A 116 29.93 28.80 3.08
N LEU A 117 30.67 29.71 3.73
CA LEU A 117 30.68 31.14 3.38
C LEU A 117 31.27 31.39 1.98
N VAL A 118 32.36 30.71 1.64
CA VAL A 118 32.99 30.80 0.31
C VAL A 118 32.05 30.29 -0.77
N LEU A 119 31.40 29.14 -0.57
CA LEU A 119 30.42 28.61 -1.52
C LEU A 119 29.22 29.55 -1.68
N ALA A 120 28.70 30.11 -0.58
CA ALA A 120 27.59 31.05 -0.62
C ALA A 120 27.93 32.30 -1.44
N ALA A 121 29.10 32.92 -1.19
CA ALA A 121 29.56 34.09 -1.92
C ALA A 121 29.80 33.80 -3.40
N ALA A 122 30.46 32.68 -3.73
CA ALA A 122 30.71 32.28 -5.11
C ALA A 122 29.41 32.05 -5.90
N ARG A 123 28.41 31.43 -5.26
CA ARG A 123 27.08 31.23 -5.84
C ARG A 123 26.34 32.54 -6.06
N GLU A 124 26.45 33.50 -5.14
CA GLU A 124 25.83 34.82 -5.27
C GLU A 124 26.40 35.59 -6.48
N TYR A 125 27.72 35.62 -6.65
CA TYR A 125 28.38 36.22 -7.81
C TYR A 125 28.02 35.51 -9.12
N PHE A 126 28.01 34.18 -9.12
CA PHE A 126 27.63 33.41 -10.29
C PHE A 126 26.18 33.67 -10.72
N ASN A 127 25.25 33.68 -9.76
CA ASN A 127 23.82 33.86 -10.03
C ASN A 127 23.45 35.30 -10.46
N SER A 128 24.27 36.29 -10.11
CA SER A 128 24.08 37.69 -10.50
C SER A 128 24.72 38.05 -11.85
N SER A 129 25.50 37.14 -12.43
CA SER A 129 26.20 37.35 -13.70
C SER A 129 25.24 37.30 -14.89
N THR A 130 25.37 38.27 -15.80
CA THR A 130 24.46 38.44 -16.97
C THR A 130 25.06 37.96 -18.29
N THR A 131 26.36 37.69 -18.33
CA THR A 131 27.09 37.17 -19.50
C THR A 131 28.05 36.06 -19.08
N LEU A 132 28.48 35.21 -20.02
CA LEU A 132 29.44 34.13 -19.75
C LEU A 132 30.82 34.66 -19.30
N THR A 133 31.17 35.89 -19.68
CA THR A 133 32.42 36.60 -19.32
C THR A 133 32.21 37.75 -18.35
N ASP A 134 31.13 37.72 -17.57
CA ASP A 134 30.87 38.73 -16.55
C ASP A 134 32.02 38.77 -15.52
N PRO A 135 32.56 39.95 -15.15
CA PRO A 135 33.62 40.06 -14.13
C PRO A 135 33.27 39.41 -12.78
N CYS A 136 31.98 39.29 -12.45
CA CYS A 136 31.52 38.58 -11.26
C CYS A 136 31.88 37.08 -11.28
N ILE A 137 31.98 36.45 -12.46
CA ILE A 137 32.41 35.04 -12.58
C ILE A 137 33.84 34.84 -12.09
N GLU A 138 34.75 35.77 -12.40
CA GLU A 138 36.12 35.71 -11.91
C GLU A 138 36.19 35.98 -10.41
N LEU A 139 35.34 36.87 -9.86
CA LEU A 139 35.23 37.03 -8.40
C LEU A 139 34.74 35.74 -7.71
N ALA A 140 33.76 35.04 -8.30
CA ALA A 140 33.32 33.74 -7.81
C ALA A 140 34.48 32.72 -7.80
N ARG A 141 35.29 32.70 -8.87
CA ARG A 141 36.49 31.86 -8.98
C ARG A 141 37.52 32.19 -7.91
N GLU A 142 37.80 33.47 -7.67
CA GLU A 142 38.76 33.91 -6.64
C GLU A 142 38.27 33.56 -5.23
N CYS A 143 36.96 33.64 -4.95
CA CYS A 143 36.41 33.15 -3.68
C CYS A 143 36.68 31.65 -3.49
N LEU A 144 36.39 30.82 -4.50
CA LEU A 144 36.56 29.36 -4.41
C LEU A 144 38.03 28.94 -4.25
N LYS A 145 38.96 29.65 -4.90
CA LYS A 145 40.41 29.43 -4.77
C LYS A 145 40.95 29.65 -3.36
N LEU A 146 40.20 30.31 -2.47
CA LEU A 146 40.60 30.46 -1.06
C LEU A 146 40.65 29.12 -0.32
N ILE A 147 39.86 28.10 -0.75
CA ILE A 147 39.89 26.76 -0.18
C ILE A 147 40.87 25.90 -0.97
N THR A 148 42.07 25.72 -0.42
CA THR A 148 43.24 25.13 -1.09
C THR A 148 43.14 23.62 -1.30
N ASP A 149 42.43 22.90 -0.43
CA ASP A 149 42.24 21.45 -0.52
C ASP A 149 41.04 21.03 -1.39
N CYS A 150 40.32 22.02 -1.95
CA CYS A 150 39.26 21.87 -2.95
C CYS A 150 38.30 20.69 -2.68
N PRO A 151 37.50 20.74 -1.59
CA PRO A 151 36.53 19.70 -1.31
C PRO A 151 35.52 19.56 -2.45
N PRO A 152 34.83 18.40 -2.60
CA PRO A 152 33.98 18.12 -3.76
C PRO A 152 32.97 19.23 -4.09
N ALA A 153 32.35 19.84 -3.09
CA ALA A 153 31.40 20.95 -3.29
C ALA A 153 32.05 22.22 -3.88
N VAL A 154 33.31 22.50 -3.56
CA VAL A 154 34.08 23.63 -4.14
C VAL A 154 34.50 23.29 -5.57
N GLN A 155 34.95 22.06 -5.81
CA GLN A 155 35.27 21.58 -7.15
C GLN A 155 34.04 21.64 -8.07
N GLU A 156 32.85 21.35 -7.55
CA GLU A 156 31.59 21.45 -8.30
C GLU A 156 31.32 22.86 -8.85
N GLU A 157 31.51 23.86 -8.01
CA GLU A 157 31.35 25.26 -8.40
C GLU A 157 32.49 25.73 -9.33
N MET A 158 33.71 25.22 -9.15
CA MET A 158 34.84 25.52 -10.03
C MET A 158 34.66 24.95 -11.44
N ASP A 159 34.08 23.75 -11.55
CA ASP A 159 33.84 23.11 -12.84
C ASP A 159 32.72 23.81 -13.63
N ILE A 160 31.62 24.20 -12.97
CA ILE A 160 30.56 24.95 -13.66
C ILE A 160 31.06 26.33 -14.12
N ILE A 161 31.89 27.01 -13.34
CA ILE A 161 32.55 28.25 -13.76
C ILE A 161 33.45 28.00 -14.98
N SER A 162 34.24 26.92 -14.95
CA SER A 162 35.14 26.57 -16.05
C SER A 162 34.39 26.12 -17.30
N SER A 163 33.15 25.62 -17.17
CA SER A 163 32.30 25.30 -18.31
C SER A 163 31.89 26.54 -19.12
N LEU A 164 31.78 27.72 -18.49
CA LEU A 164 31.31 28.94 -19.16
C LEU A 164 32.29 29.44 -20.23
N SER A 165 33.60 29.33 -20.00
CA SER A 165 34.61 29.71 -20.99
C SER A 165 34.60 28.77 -22.21
N VAL A 166 34.30 27.49 -21.99
CA VAL A 166 34.13 26.53 -23.08
C VAL A 166 32.83 26.79 -23.84
N LEU A 167 31.73 27.14 -23.16
CA LEU A 167 30.47 27.55 -23.81
C LEU A 167 30.61 28.81 -24.66
N GLU A 168 31.42 29.77 -24.21
CA GLU A 168 31.73 30.97 -24.99
C GLU A 168 32.47 30.63 -26.29
N SER A 169 33.38 29.65 -26.27
CA SER A 169 34.10 29.22 -27.48
C SER A 169 33.18 28.64 -28.58
N PHE A 170 32.02 28.09 -28.19
CA PHE A 170 30.97 27.63 -29.11
C PHE A 170 29.92 28.72 -29.44
N ASN A 171 30.09 29.92 -28.88
CA ASN A 171 29.22 31.09 -29.07
C ASN A 171 27.74 30.82 -28.72
N VAL A 172 27.51 30.07 -27.64
CA VAL A 172 26.17 29.67 -27.20
C VAL A 172 25.49 30.78 -26.42
N ASN A 173 24.27 31.14 -26.84
CA ASN A 173 23.46 32.16 -26.17
C ASN A 173 22.74 31.58 -24.93
N ILE A 174 23.43 31.56 -23.79
CA ILE A 174 22.88 31.10 -22.50
C ILE A 174 23.40 31.93 -21.32
N LEU A 175 22.55 32.19 -20.33
CA LEU A 175 22.95 32.90 -19.10
C LEU A 175 23.62 31.95 -18.10
N PRO A 176 24.62 32.39 -17.31
CA PRO A 176 25.23 31.57 -16.25
C PRO A 176 24.21 30.92 -15.32
N LEU A 177 23.23 31.69 -14.83
CA LEU A 177 22.16 31.17 -13.97
C LEU A 177 21.34 30.06 -14.65
N GLN A 178 21.11 30.16 -15.97
CA GLN A 178 20.43 29.11 -16.72
C GLN A 178 21.28 27.85 -16.78
N VAL A 179 22.59 27.94 -17.02
CA VAL A 179 23.51 26.78 -16.99
C VAL A 179 23.41 26.05 -15.65
N ARG A 180 23.36 26.78 -14.53
CA ARG A 180 23.23 26.21 -13.17
C ARG A 180 21.89 25.52 -12.92
N LEU A 181 20.79 26.14 -13.34
CA LEU A 181 19.44 25.64 -13.08
C LEU A 181 18.98 24.55 -14.05
N ARG A 182 19.74 24.29 -15.12
CA ARG A 182 19.42 23.22 -16.09
C ARG A 182 19.49 21.85 -15.42
N VAL A 183 18.33 21.19 -15.39
CA VAL A 183 18.15 19.82 -14.88
C VAL A 183 18.77 18.81 -15.85
N GLU A 184 18.56 18.99 -17.16
CA GLU A 184 19.16 18.15 -18.19
C GLU A 184 20.42 18.82 -18.75
N ARG A 185 21.58 18.47 -18.19
CA ARG A 185 22.87 19.08 -18.59
C ARG A 185 23.30 18.70 -20.02
N LEU A 186 22.84 17.56 -20.54
CA LEU A 186 23.11 17.12 -21.91
C LEU A 186 22.55 18.08 -22.97
N SER A 187 21.38 18.68 -22.72
CA SER A 187 20.74 19.65 -23.61
C SER A 187 21.63 20.86 -23.95
N ILE A 188 22.58 21.20 -23.06
CA ILE A 188 23.54 22.29 -23.29
C ILE A 188 24.57 21.87 -24.36
N ILE A 189 25.00 20.61 -24.36
CA ILE A 189 25.90 20.05 -25.38
C ILE A 189 25.18 19.99 -26.74
N GLU A 190 23.92 19.57 -26.76
CA GLU A 190 23.09 19.58 -27.97
C GLU A 190 22.91 20.99 -28.53
N GLN A 191 22.77 22.00 -27.65
CA GLN A 191 22.72 23.39 -28.04
C GLN A 191 24.04 23.86 -28.68
N CYS A 192 25.20 23.40 -28.19
CA CYS A 192 26.50 23.67 -28.82
C CYS A 192 26.58 23.07 -30.23
N ILE A 193 26.13 21.81 -30.40
CA ILE A 193 26.17 21.09 -31.68
C ILE A 193 25.22 21.72 -32.71
N SER A 194 24.03 22.15 -32.29
CA SER A 194 23.04 22.75 -33.18
C SER A 194 23.39 24.18 -33.60
N GLN A 195 24.02 24.97 -32.71
CA GLN A 195 24.35 26.37 -32.99
C GLN A 195 25.72 26.55 -33.67
N CYS A 196 26.65 25.61 -33.47
CA CYS A 196 27.96 25.65 -34.12
C CYS A 196 28.11 24.49 -35.12
N SER A 197 28.02 24.81 -36.41
CA SER A 197 28.08 23.83 -37.50
C SER A 197 29.42 23.08 -37.60
N LYS A 198 30.47 23.51 -36.89
CA LYS A 198 31.78 22.82 -36.83
C LYS A 198 32.04 22.16 -35.47
N ALA A 199 31.09 22.19 -34.54
CA ALA A 199 31.28 21.64 -33.19
C ALA A 199 31.69 20.16 -33.22
N TYR A 200 31.16 19.39 -34.19
CA TYR A 200 31.50 17.97 -34.39
C TYR A 200 33.00 17.73 -34.66
N THR A 201 33.73 18.74 -35.14
CA THR A 201 35.19 18.65 -35.38
C THR A 201 36.02 18.88 -34.13
N GLN A 202 35.41 19.37 -33.04
CA GLN A 202 36.05 19.71 -31.78
C GLN A 202 35.57 18.77 -30.66
N SER A 203 35.58 17.46 -30.95
CA SER A 203 35.10 16.39 -30.07
C SER A 203 35.70 16.43 -28.66
N ALA A 204 37.01 16.64 -28.55
CA ALA A 204 37.71 16.76 -27.28
C ALA A 204 37.16 17.90 -26.41
N LEU A 205 36.89 19.06 -27.01
CA LEU A 205 36.38 20.22 -26.30
C LEU A 205 34.92 20.04 -25.84
N LEU A 206 34.09 19.32 -26.61
CA LEU A 206 32.73 18.93 -26.22
C LEU A 206 32.74 17.91 -25.07
N LEU A 207 33.68 16.95 -25.08
CA LEU A 207 33.86 15.98 -24.00
C LEU A 207 34.32 16.66 -22.72
N ASP A 208 35.27 17.59 -22.82
CA ASP A 208 35.75 18.40 -21.70
C ASP A 208 34.57 19.21 -21.11
N LEU A 209 33.77 19.86 -21.95
CA LEU A 209 32.57 20.59 -21.51
C LEU A 209 31.57 19.68 -20.79
N ALA A 210 31.31 18.49 -21.33
CA ALA A 210 30.39 17.53 -20.72
C ALA A 210 30.89 17.00 -19.36
N SER A 211 32.21 16.89 -19.20
CA SER A 211 32.84 16.54 -17.93
C SER A 211 32.68 17.66 -16.89
N LEU A 212 32.92 18.92 -17.30
CA LEU A 212 32.78 20.10 -16.44
C LEU A 212 31.32 20.32 -16.00
N LEU A 213 30.36 20.08 -16.89
CA LEU A 213 28.93 20.14 -16.58
C LEU A 213 28.43 18.92 -15.81
N ARG A 214 29.28 17.90 -15.58
CA ARG A 214 28.96 16.63 -14.95
C ARG A 214 27.72 15.96 -15.53
N VAL A 215 27.62 15.91 -16.86
CA VAL A 215 26.45 15.33 -17.56
C VAL A 215 26.16 13.89 -17.11
N ALA A 216 27.20 13.13 -16.76
CA ALA A 216 27.10 11.74 -16.29
C ALA A 216 27.28 11.55 -14.76
N GLY A 217 27.33 12.64 -13.98
CA GLY A 217 27.68 12.60 -12.55
C GLY A 217 29.16 12.27 -12.29
N ASN A 218 29.53 11.99 -11.02
CA ASN A 218 30.92 11.79 -10.59
C ASN A 218 31.50 10.40 -10.92
N THR A 219 30.76 9.45 -11.50
CA THR A 219 31.18 8.05 -11.55
C THR A 219 31.63 7.51 -12.90
N HIS A 220 31.31 8.11 -14.04
CA HIS A 220 31.78 7.58 -15.33
C HIS A 220 31.99 8.70 -16.34
N THR A 221 33.01 8.54 -17.21
CA THR A 221 33.32 9.43 -18.33
C THR A 221 32.07 9.79 -19.15
N PRO A 222 32.04 10.93 -19.87
CA PRO A 222 30.92 11.35 -20.71
C PRO A 222 30.75 10.42 -21.94
N ARG A 223 30.32 9.18 -21.68
CA ARG A 223 30.09 8.08 -22.63
C ARG A 223 29.02 8.41 -23.67
N LEU A 224 28.10 9.32 -23.34
CA LEU A 224 27.07 9.81 -24.27
C LEU A 224 27.60 10.77 -25.33
N VAL A 225 28.62 11.58 -25.01
CA VAL A 225 29.21 12.53 -25.99
C VAL A 225 30.19 11.82 -26.91
N LEU A 226 30.88 10.77 -26.43
CA LEU A 226 31.70 9.89 -27.27
C LEU A 226 30.87 9.21 -28.38
N CYS A 227 29.61 8.81 -28.12
CA CYS A 227 28.73 8.29 -29.17
C CYS A 227 28.43 9.29 -30.30
N TYR A 228 28.45 10.60 -30.01
CA TYR A 228 28.24 11.64 -31.02
C TYR A 228 29.52 12.01 -31.80
N CYS A 229 30.70 11.74 -31.23
CA CYS A 229 31.96 12.33 -31.71
C CYS A 229 33.06 11.32 -32.10
N ASP A 230 33.07 10.11 -31.55
CA ASP A 230 34.08 9.08 -31.83
C ASP A 230 33.42 7.73 -32.04
N ILE A 231 33.32 7.32 -33.31
CA ILE A 231 32.83 6.00 -33.73
C ILE A 231 33.95 4.97 -33.53
N SER A 232 34.41 4.77 -32.29
CA SER A 232 35.35 3.70 -31.96
C SER A 232 34.63 2.51 -31.32
N PRO A 233 34.66 1.31 -31.92
CA PRO A 233 33.82 0.16 -31.56
C PRO A 233 34.25 -0.59 -30.29
N SER A 234 35.11 -0.02 -29.45
CA SER A 234 35.81 -0.74 -28.37
C SER A 234 35.49 -0.30 -26.95
N SER A 235 34.47 0.54 -26.70
CA SER A 235 34.12 0.94 -25.33
C SER A 235 32.64 0.72 -24.97
N THR A 236 32.42 -0.38 -24.25
CA THR A 236 31.23 -0.78 -23.45
C THR A 236 30.16 0.29 -23.21
N GLY A 237 29.07 0.17 -23.99
CA GLY A 237 27.87 1.00 -23.98
C GLY A 237 27.04 0.80 -25.25
N TYR A 238 26.70 -0.45 -25.59
CA TYR A 238 26.33 -0.85 -26.95
C TYR A 238 24.93 -0.44 -27.43
N GLY A 239 24.02 0.01 -26.54
CA GLY A 239 22.64 0.37 -26.92
C GLY A 239 22.53 1.69 -27.69
N ASP A 240 23.19 2.75 -27.21
CA ASP A 240 23.05 4.10 -27.77
C ASP A 240 23.92 4.30 -29.02
N GLY A 241 25.10 3.65 -29.08
CA GLY A 241 25.96 3.64 -30.26
C GLY A 241 25.38 2.83 -31.43
N TRP A 242 24.56 1.81 -31.15
CA TRP A 242 23.87 1.03 -32.18
C TRP A 242 22.93 1.88 -33.02
N GLU A 243 22.17 2.78 -32.39
CA GLU A 243 21.18 3.61 -33.10
C GLU A 243 21.87 4.61 -34.05
N VAL A 244 22.99 5.21 -33.62
CA VAL A 244 23.80 6.12 -34.45
C VAL A 244 24.50 5.37 -35.59
N CYS A 245 25.13 4.22 -35.32
CA CYS A 245 25.76 3.38 -36.34
C CYS A 245 24.74 2.81 -37.34
N SER A 246 23.53 2.50 -36.87
CA SER A 246 22.41 2.05 -37.70
C SER A 246 21.87 3.18 -38.57
N LEU A 247 21.68 4.39 -38.02
CA LEU A 247 21.30 5.60 -38.78
C LEU A 247 22.33 5.96 -39.86
N LEU A 248 23.63 5.92 -39.52
CA LEU A 248 24.73 6.12 -40.48
C LEU A 248 24.78 5.00 -41.54
N GLY A 249 24.56 3.75 -41.14
CA GLY A 249 24.46 2.61 -42.06
C GLY A 249 23.25 2.69 -43.01
N GLN A 250 22.15 3.32 -42.57
CA GLN A 250 20.92 3.54 -43.34
C GLN A 250 20.93 4.83 -44.17
N CYS A 251 21.86 5.76 -43.92
CA CYS A 251 21.88 7.08 -44.56
C CYS A 251 22.34 7.01 -46.02
N GLU A 252 21.45 7.26 -46.99
CA GLU A 252 21.70 7.10 -48.44
C GLU A 252 22.92 7.89 -48.96
N GLY A 253 23.28 9.01 -48.34
CA GLY A 253 24.43 9.84 -48.73
C GLY A 253 25.81 9.27 -48.39
N TYR A 254 25.89 8.22 -47.58
CA TYR A 254 27.16 7.60 -47.17
C TYR A 254 27.56 6.46 -48.13
N MET A 255 28.23 6.80 -49.23
CA MET A 255 28.42 5.88 -50.37
C MET A 255 29.50 4.80 -50.18
N ASP A 256 30.29 4.83 -49.10
CA ASP A 256 31.36 3.85 -48.87
C ASP A 256 30.84 2.56 -48.22
N LEU A 257 30.61 1.55 -49.06
CA LEU A 257 30.15 0.21 -48.68
C LEU A 257 31.13 -0.52 -47.76
N ARG A 258 32.45 -0.29 -47.90
CA ARG A 258 33.46 -0.98 -47.10
C ARG A 258 33.52 -0.40 -45.69
N ALA A 259 33.48 0.93 -45.58
CA ALA A 259 33.39 1.61 -44.28
C ALA A 259 32.09 1.26 -43.54
N ARG A 260 30.96 1.08 -44.24
CA ARG A 260 29.69 0.60 -43.63
C ARG A 260 29.78 -0.83 -43.08
N GLN A 261 30.45 -1.73 -43.81
CA GLN A 261 30.66 -3.10 -43.36
C GLN A 261 31.56 -3.14 -42.13
N GLU A 262 32.64 -2.37 -42.11
CA GLU A 262 33.56 -2.23 -40.97
C GLU A 262 32.89 -1.60 -39.73
N LEU A 263 31.88 -0.73 -39.91
CA LEU A 263 31.05 -0.15 -38.83
C LEU A 263 30.15 -1.20 -38.15
N ILE A 264 29.64 -2.18 -38.90
CA ILE A 264 28.64 -3.16 -38.44
C ILE A 264 29.29 -4.48 -37.97
N HIS A 265 30.44 -4.85 -38.54
CA HIS A 265 31.13 -6.11 -38.26
C HIS A 265 31.51 -6.31 -36.77
N PRO A 266 32.03 -5.31 -36.03
CA PRO A 266 32.31 -5.43 -34.59
C PRO A 266 31.04 -5.54 -33.72
N LEU A 267 29.91 -4.96 -34.16
CA LEU A 267 28.63 -5.01 -33.44
C LEU A 267 28.01 -6.42 -33.46
N LEU A 268 28.27 -7.20 -34.52
CA LEU A 268 27.90 -8.61 -34.61
C LEU A 268 28.88 -9.52 -33.84
N ALA A 269 30.18 -9.20 -33.83
CA ALA A 269 31.20 -9.99 -33.13
C ALA A 269 31.19 -9.81 -31.60
N ALA A 270 30.89 -8.60 -31.11
CA ALA A 270 30.79 -8.32 -29.67
C ALA A 270 29.60 -9.03 -28.99
N SER A 271 28.60 -9.50 -29.76
CA SER A 271 27.52 -10.34 -29.23
C SER A 271 27.99 -11.76 -28.88
N SER A 272 29.15 -12.18 -29.40
CA SER A 272 29.73 -13.51 -29.18
C SER A 272 30.94 -13.52 -28.23
N ASP A 273 31.69 -12.42 -28.14
CA ASP A 273 32.97 -12.40 -27.40
C ASP A 273 32.87 -12.03 -25.90
N LEU A 274 31.68 -11.68 -25.38
CA LEU A 274 31.47 -11.54 -23.93
C LEU A 274 31.49 -12.89 -23.17
N GLN A 275 31.61 -14.02 -23.88
CA GLN A 275 31.66 -15.36 -23.30
C GLN A 275 33.05 -15.85 -22.86
N THR A 276 34.13 -15.07 -23.06
CA THR A 276 35.49 -15.60 -22.87
C THR A 276 36.46 -14.78 -22.02
N GLN A 277 35.97 -13.92 -21.11
CA GLN A 277 36.81 -13.32 -20.05
C GLN A 277 36.13 -13.31 -18.68
N SER A 278 35.97 -14.50 -18.09
CA SER A 278 35.85 -14.66 -16.63
C SER A 278 36.46 -15.99 -16.17
N ALA A 279 37.74 -16.19 -16.46
CA ALA A 279 38.58 -17.16 -15.74
C ALA A 279 40.00 -16.58 -15.65
N GLY A 280 40.38 -16.09 -14.46
CA GLY A 280 41.75 -15.67 -14.15
C GLY A 280 42.71 -16.87 -13.99
N PRO A 281 44.04 -16.63 -14.02
CA PRO A 281 45.05 -17.62 -14.38
C PRO A 281 45.56 -18.45 -13.16
N PRO A 282 46.39 -19.50 -13.38
CA PRO A 282 47.84 -19.23 -13.29
C PRO A 282 48.73 -19.94 -14.33
N SER A 283 49.83 -19.25 -14.62
CA SER A 283 51.18 -19.74 -14.96
C SER A 283 51.44 -20.56 -16.25
N SER A 284 52.11 -19.83 -17.15
CA SER A 284 53.42 -20.15 -17.76
C SER A 284 53.47 -20.80 -19.15
N VAL A 285 54.27 -20.13 -19.99
CA VAL A 285 54.99 -20.58 -21.21
C VAL A 285 54.23 -20.55 -22.55
N SER A 286 54.49 -19.50 -23.34
CA SER A 286 54.54 -19.55 -24.82
C SER A 286 55.92 -20.06 -25.29
N PRO A 287 56.20 -20.40 -26.57
CA PRO A 287 55.35 -20.34 -27.78
C PRO A 287 55.41 -21.62 -28.68
N LEU A 288 54.45 -21.76 -29.62
CA LEU A 288 54.67 -22.05 -31.05
C LEU A 288 53.31 -22.33 -31.73
N GLY A 289 52.92 -21.42 -32.62
CA GLY A 289 51.70 -21.51 -33.43
C GLY A 289 51.82 -22.46 -34.62
N GLY A 290 50.69 -22.70 -35.29
CA GLY A 290 50.67 -23.27 -36.64
C GLY A 290 49.58 -24.28 -36.99
N ALA A 291 48.58 -24.57 -36.15
CA ALA A 291 47.60 -25.64 -36.45
C ALA A 291 46.15 -25.17 -36.71
N ALA A 292 45.72 -24.02 -36.19
CA ALA A 292 44.31 -23.61 -36.26
C ALA A 292 43.92 -22.93 -37.59
N GLY A 293 44.85 -22.21 -38.25
CA GLY A 293 44.59 -21.55 -39.53
C GLY A 293 44.42 -22.53 -40.70
N ASP A 294 45.21 -23.60 -40.72
CA ASP A 294 45.18 -24.61 -41.79
C ASP A 294 43.92 -25.51 -41.72
N LEU A 295 43.35 -25.67 -40.53
CA LEU A 295 42.10 -26.42 -40.34
C LEU A 295 40.89 -25.65 -40.90
N LEU A 296 40.85 -24.32 -40.73
CA LEU A 296 39.79 -23.45 -41.25
C LEU A 296 39.87 -23.27 -42.77
N HIS A 297 41.06 -23.17 -43.34
CA HIS A 297 41.20 -23.06 -44.80
C HIS A 297 40.85 -24.38 -45.53
N ARG A 298 41.17 -25.54 -44.92
CA ARG A 298 40.76 -26.85 -45.45
C ARG A 298 39.26 -27.10 -45.31
N THR A 299 38.63 -26.72 -44.21
CA THR A 299 37.17 -26.85 -44.06
C THR A 299 36.44 -25.91 -45.01
N THR A 300 36.90 -24.66 -45.17
CA THR A 300 36.30 -23.70 -46.10
C THR A 300 36.41 -24.16 -47.56
N ASN A 301 37.57 -24.68 -47.99
CA ASN A 301 37.72 -25.22 -49.36
C ASN A 301 36.94 -26.51 -49.59
N ARG A 302 36.82 -27.40 -48.58
CA ARG A 302 36.00 -28.62 -48.67
C ARG A 302 34.50 -28.28 -48.75
N THR A 303 34.06 -27.25 -48.03
CA THR A 303 32.68 -26.75 -48.09
C THR A 303 32.39 -26.05 -49.43
N ILE A 304 33.36 -25.35 -50.02
CA ILE A 304 33.22 -24.74 -51.36
C ILE A 304 33.17 -25.80 -52.49
N GLU A 305 33.96 -26.88 -52.43
CA GLU A 305 33.88 -28.00 -53.39
C GLU A 305 32.54 -28.77 -53.29
N VAL A 306 32.00 -28.90 -52.08
CA VAL A 306 30.67 -29.50 -51.83
C VAL A 306 29.53 -28.55 -52.26
N LEU A 307 29.73 -27.23 -52.19
CA LEU A 307 28.78 -26.21 -52.65
C LEU A 307 28.81 -25.97 -54.17
N ALA A 308 29.91 -26.30 -54.86
CA ALA A 308 29.97 -26.26 -56.32
C ALA A 308 29.22 -27.42 -57.01
N SER A 309 28.87 -28.47 -56.24
CA SER A 309 28.25 -29.70 -56.77
C SER A 309 26.77 -29.89 -56.41
N THR A 310 26.09 -28.88 -55.84
CA THR A 310 24.68 -28.97 -55.47
C THR A 310 23.79 -27.96 -56.21
N GLY A 311 22.61 -28.42 -56.61
CA GLY A 311 21.76 -27.84 -57.67
C GLY A 311 21.07 -26.50 -57.37
N LEU A 312 20.27 -26.07 -58.37
CA LEU A 312 19.70 -24.74 -58.61
C LEU A 312 19.05 -23.98 -57.42
N THR A 313 18.69 -24.63 -56.33
CA THR A 313 17.99 -24.02 -55.19
C THR A 313 18.90 -23.18 -54.27
N THR A 314 20.18 -23.53 -54.12
CA THR A 314 21.12 -22.78 -53.25
C THR A 314 21.50 -21.41 -53.84
N LYS A 315 21.46 -21.28 -55.17
CA LYS A 315 21.79 -20.03 -55.88
C LYS A 315 20.74 -18.95 -55.70
N ALA A 316 19.47 -19.33 -55.54
CA ALA A 316 18.36 -18.40 -55.28
C ALA A 316 18.43 -17.79 -53.87
N VAL A 317 18.85 -18.57 -52.87
CA VAL A 317 19.01 -18.14 -51.47
C VAL A 317 20.11 -17.09 -51.33
N LEU A 318 21.23 -17.22 -52.06
CA LEU A 318 22.32 -16.24 -52.03
C LEU A 318 21.95 -14.88 -52.65
N THR A 319 21.10 -14.87 -53.69
CA THR A 319 20.51 -13.63 -54.24
C THR A 319 19.58 -12.91 -53.26
N ALA A 320 18.92 -13.64 -52.35
CA ALA A 320 18.05 -13.05 -51.33
C ALA A 320 18.84 -12.39 -50.19
N VAL A 321 20.01 -12.94 -49.82
CA VAL A 321 20.91 -12.37 -48.79
C VAL A 321 21.68 -11.13 -49.29
N SER A 322 21.76 -10.95 -50.61
CA SER A 322 22.35 -9.75 -51.26
C SER A 322 21.32 -8.67 -51.60
N ASP A 323 20.05 -8.87 -51.26
CA ASP A 323 18.96 -7.92 -51.51
C ASP A 323 18.89 -6.84 -50.41
N HIS A 324 19.03 -5.58 -50.82
CA HIS A 324 18.84 -4.38 -50.00
C HIS A 324 17.53 -4.43 -49.19
N LYS A 325 16.44 -4.96 -49.75
CA LYS A 325 15.14 -5.05 -49.06
C LYS A 325 15.15 -6.08 -47.94
N TRP A 326 15.92 -7.16 -48.08
CA TRP A 326 16.05 -8.18 -47.05
C TRP A 326 16.75 -7.62 -45.81
N TRP A 327 17.87 -6.91 -45.98
CA TRP A 327 18.57 -6.26 -44.86
C TRP A 327 17.75 -5.15 -44.20
N LYS A 328 17.05 -4.32 -44.99
CA LYS A 328 16.13 -3.29 -44.48
C LYS A 328 15.04 -3.89 -43.58
N ASN A 329 14.51 -5.06 -43.95
CA ASN A 329 13.47 -5.73 -43.18
C ASN A 329 14.03 -6.49 -41.98
N GLN A 330 15.19 -7.13 -42.09
CA GLN A 330 15.82 -7.89 -40.99
C GLN A 330 16.38 -7.01 -39.87
N LEU A 331 16.94 -5.84 -40.18
CA LEU A 331 17.46 -4.91 -39.17
C LEU A 331 16.35 -4.37 -38.24
N ASN A 332 15.10 -4.28 -38.71
CA ASN A 332 13.95 -3.94 -37.86
C ASN A 332 13.62 -5.02 -36.81
N TYR A 333 14.01 -6.28 -37.06
CA TYR A 333 13.80 -7.41 -36.16
C TYR A 333 14.97 -7.65 -35.18
N LEU A 334 16.10 -6.95 -35.34
CA LEU A 334 17.33 -7.13 -34.55
C LEU A 334 17.52 -6.10 -33.44
N ARG A 335 16.52 -5.24 -33.16
CA ARG A 335 16.58 -4.28 -32.04
C ARG A 335 16.77 -5.02 -30.71
N PRO A 336 17.80 -4.71 -29.90
CA PRO A 336 17.81 -5.12 -28.50
C PRO A 336 16.69 -4.37 -27.76
N LEU A 337 15.77 -5.09 -27.12
CA LEU A 337 14.72 -4.51 -26.28
C LEU A 337 15.32 -3.92 -24.99
N HIS A 338 15.97 -2.76 -25.06
CA HIS A 338 16.32 -1.97 -23.88
C HIS A 338 16.30 -0.47 -24.20
N VAL A 339 15.14 0.17 -24.03
CA VAL A 339 15.08 1.60 -23.69
C VAL A 339 14.64 1.67 -22.24
N ARG A 340 15.61 1.70 -21.33
CA ARG A 340 15.38 2.14 -19.96
C ARG A 340 15.17 3.66 -20.01
N THR A 341 13.95 4.14 -19.88
CA THR A 341 13.72 5.50 -19.40
C THR A 341 14.21 5.57 -17.95
N GLN A 342 15.34 6.25 -17.74
CA GLN A 342 15.86 6.62 -16.44
C GLN A 342 14.80 7.37 -15.64
N ARG A 343 14.31 6.74 -14.57
CA ARG A 343 13.92 7.34 -13.29
C ARG A 343 13.62 6.18 -12.35
N ASP A 344 14.63 5.75 -11.62
CA ASP A 344 14.49 5.54 -10.18
C ASP A 344 15.87 5.53 -9.52
N VAL A 345 15.92 6.28 -8.43
CA VAL A 345 17.09 6.75 -7.69
C VAL A 345 17.11 5.94 -6.38
N TYR A 346 18.30 5.44 -6.03
CA TYR A 346 18.67 4.66 -4.84
C TYR A 346 18.16 3.21 -4.75
N GLY A 347 19.01 2.27 -5.18
CA GLY A 347 18.96 0.86 -4.82
C GLY A 347 20.31 0.18 -5.10
N SER A 348 20.89 -0.40 -4.05
CA SER A 348 22.21 -1.05 -3.91
C SER A 348 22.71 -1.92 -5.08
N TYR A 349 24.05 -2.02 -5.15
CA TYR A 349 24.88 -2.84 -6.04
C TYR A 349 24.44 -4.30 -6.21
N ASP A 350 24.84 -4.87 -7.37
CA ASP A 350 24.75 -6.25 -7.87
C ASP A 350 23.45 -6.69 -8.55
N ALA A 351 23.32 -6.34 -9.83
CA ALA A 351 22.57 -7.18 -10.78
C ALA A 351 23.13 -6.99 -12.20
N VAL A 352 24.03 -7.89 -12.61
CA VAL A 352 24.25 -8.16 -14.05
C VAL A 352 22.90 -8.64 -14.61
N PRO A 353 22.39 -8.13 -15.75
CA PRO A 353 21.19 -8.68 -16.38
C PRO A 353 21.53 -10.09 -16.87
N GLN A 354 21.22 -11.10 -16.07
CA GLN A 354 21.35 -12.49 -16.46
C GLN A 354 20.21 -12.77 -17.45
N GLU A 355 20.52 -12.89 -18.75
CA GLU A 355 19.54 -13.36 -19.73
C GLU A 355 18.97 -14.68 -19.23
N GLN A 356 17.63 -14.75 -19.07
CA GLN A 356 17.00 -15.95 -18.53
C GLN A 356 17.08 -17.06 -19.57
N PHE A 357 17.55 -18.25 -19.16
CA PHE A 357 17.72 -19.43 -20.03
C PHE A 357 16.51 -19.72 -20.93
N ALA A 358 15.29 -19.44 -20.46
CA ALA A 358 14.05 -19.59 -21.22
C ALA A 358 13.99 -18.68 -22.46
N GLU A 359 14.54 -17.46 -22.40
CA GLU A 359 14.56 -16.51 -23.53
C GLU A 359 15.53 -16.97 -24.62
N VAL A 360 16.71 -17.44 -24.19
CA VAL A 360 17.71 -18.04 -25.09
C VAL A 360 17.14 -19.31 -25.74
N LEU A 361 16.42 -20.13 -24.98
CA LEU A 361 15.79 -21.35 -25.48
C LEU A 361 14.67 -21.05 -26.49
N LEU A 362 13.82 -20.05 -26.23
CA LEU A 362 12.77 -19.63 -27.16
C LEU A 362 13.37 -19.08 -28.47
N ARG A 363 14.39 -18.21 -28.37
CA ARG A 363 15.10 -17.65 -29.54
C ARG A 363 15.75 -18.77 -30.37
N THR A 364 16.46 -19.69 -29.71
CA THR A 364 17.13 -20.82 -30.37
C THR A 364 16.12 -21.77 -31.03
N GLY A 365 15.01 -22.06 -30.35
CA GLY A 365 13.93 -22.89 -30.87
C GLY A 365 13.26 -22.28 -32.10
N LYS A 366 12.97 -20.98 -32.07
CA LYS A 366 12.38 -20.27 -33.22
C LYS A 366 13.35 -20.14 -34.40
N LEU A 367 14.64 -19.94 -34.13
CA LEU A 367 15.67 -19.98 -35.18
C LEU A 367 15.77 -21.38 -35.81
N ALA A 368 15.68 -22.45 -35.01
CA ALA A 368 15.65 -23.82 -35.52
C ALA A 368 14.41 -24.09 -36.40
N GLU A 369 13.23 -23.60 -35.99
CA GLU A 369 11.98 -23.68 -36.77
C GLU A 369 12.10 -22.95 -38.11
N THR A 370 12.72 -21.76 -38.13
CA THR A 370 12.98 -21.04 -39.39
C THR A 370 13.98 -21.76 -40.29
N LYS A 371 14.99 -22.43 -39.71
CA LYS A 371 15.98 -23.23 -40.45
C LYS A 371 15.36 -24.48 -41.09
N THR A 372 14.28 -25.01 -40.52
CA THR A 372 13.55 -26.16 -41.06
C THR A 372 12.30 -25.77 -41.85
N GLU A 373 12.12 -24.49 -42.18
CA GLU A 373 10.94 -23.97 -42.90
C GLU A 373 9.60 -24.35 -42.23
N GLY A 374 9.61 -24.53 -40.90
CA GLY A 374 8.43 -24.93 -40.13
C GLY A 374 8.12 -26.44 -40.15
N GLN A 375 8.98 -27.30 -40.70
CA GLN A 375 8.78 -28.75 -40.69
C GLN A 375 8.88 -29.37 -39.29
N THR A 376 9.65 -28.74 -38.39
CA THR A 376 9.77 -29.13 -36.98
C THR A 376 9.37 -27.96 -36.09
N LEU A 377 8.16 -28.02 -35.54
CA LEU A 377 7.65 -26.98 -34.63
C LEU A 377 8.35 -27.07 -33.28
N PHE A 378 8.84 -25.94 -32.77
CA PHE A 378 9.39 -25.87 -31.42
C PHE A 378 8.25 -25.87 -30.39
N PRO A 379 8.21 -26.82 -29.43
CA PRO A 379 7.19 -26.86 -28.39
C PRO A 379 7.43 -25.71 -27.39
N ALA A 380 6.86 -24.55 -27.71
CA ALA A 380 7.13 -23.31 -26.99
C ALA A 380 6.26 -23.12 -25.74
N THR A 381 5.21 -23.91 -25.53
CA THR A 381 4.20 -23.67 -24.47
C THR A 381 4.81 -23.49 -23.08
N GLU A 382 5.60 -24.45 -22.60
CA GLU A 382 6.22 -24.36 -21.26
C GLU A 382 7.21 -23.19 -21.16
N VAL A 383 7.95 -22.92 -22.24
CA VAL A 383 8.93 -21.82 -22.28
C VAL A 383 8.21 -20.46 -22.26
N LEU A 384 7.11 -20.32 -22.98
CA LEU A 384 6.27 -19.12 -23.01
C LEU A 384 5.56 -18.89 -21.68
N LEU A 385 5.07 -19.95 -21.01
CA LEU A 385 4.48 -19.85 -19.68
C LEU A 385 5.51 -19.41 -18.63
N GLN A 386 6.72 -19.97 -18.68
CA GLN A 386 7.82 -19.57 -17.81
C GLN A 386 8.23 -18.11 -18.04
N LEU A 387 8.40 -17.71 -19.31
CA LEU A 387 8.73 -16.33 -19.68
C LEU A 387 7.62 -15.34 -19.31
N ALA A 388 6.35 -15.71 -19.49
CA ALA A 388 5.22 -14.91 -19.07
C ALA A 388 5.21 -14.69 -17.56
N SER A 389 5.46 -15.74 -16.76
CA SER A 389 5.55 -15.68 -15.30
C SER A 389 6.73 -14.82 -14.84
N ASP A 390 7.90 -15.01 -15.45
CA ASP A 390 9.12 -14.26 -15.12
C ASP A 390 9.04 -12.77 -15.50
N ALA A 391 8.34 -12.46 -16.58
CA ALA A 391 8.06 -11.09 -17.02
C ALA A 391 6.95 -10.44 -16.19
N PHE A 392 5.99 -11.21 -15.66
CA PHE A 392 4.80 -10.69 -14.99
C PHE A 392 5.05 -9.58 -13.94
N PRO A 393 5.98 -9.73 -12.98
CA PRO A 393 6.24 -8.69 -11.97
C PRO A 393 7.05 -7.49 -12.49
N ARG A 394 7.67 -7.59 -13.68
CA ARG A 394 8.61 -6.60 -14.23
C ARG A 394 8.04 -5.82 -15.41
N ASP A 395 7.32 -6.51 -16.29
CA ASP A 395 6.72 -5.99 -17.51
C ASP A 395 5.46 -6.80 -17.88
N MET A 396 4.30 -6.26 -17.52
CA MET A 396 3.00 -6.88 -17.84
C MET A 396 2.68 -6.86 -19.34
N THR A 397 3.25 -5.94 -20.12
CA THR A 397 3.01 -5.88 -21.57
C THR A 397 3.75 -6.98 -22.30
N LEU A 398 5.01 -7.24 -21.89
CA LEU A 398 5.80 -8.35 -22.38
C LEU A 398 5.21 -9.69 -21.93
N SER A 399 4.77 -9.79 -20.67
CA SER A 399 4.06 -10.97 -20.16
C SER A 399 2.80 -11.27 -20.99
N LEU A 400 1.98 -10.26 -21.27
CA LEU A 400 0.81 -10.39 -22.14
C LEU A 400 1.18 -10.84 -23.56
N ALA A 401 2.28 -10.33 -24.13
CA ALA A 401 2.75 -10.75 -25.44
C ALA A 401 3.12 -12.24 -25.47
N TYR A 402 3.80 -12.75 -24.43
CA TYR A 402 4.08 -14.19 -24.31
C TYR A 402 2.80 -15.02 -24.18
N LEU A 403 1.80 -14.55 -23.42
CA LEU A 403 0.51 -15.24 -23.27
C LEU A 403 -0.32 -15.24 -24.56
N LEU A 404 -0.27 -14.15 -25.35
CA LEU A 404 -0.93 -14.06 -26.66
C LEU A 404 -0.24 -14.94 -27.71
N ALA A 405 1.04 -15.27 -27.52
CA ALA A 405 1.79 -16.16 -28.39
C ALA A 405 1.60 -17.67 -28.06
N LEU A 406 0.80 -18.00 -27.04
CA LEU A 406 0.53 -19.39 -26.68
C LEU A 406 -0.22 -20.12 -27.81
N PRO A 407 0.20 -21.35 -28.17
CA PRO A 407 -0.52 -22.16 -29.15
C PRO A 407 -1.95 -22.50 -28.73
N GLN A 408 -2.17 -22.71 -27.43
CA GLN A 408 -3.47 -22.97 -26.83
C GLN A 408 -3.82 -21.83 -25.87
N VAL A 409 -4.91 -21.12 -26.18
CA VAL A 409 -5.32 -19.89 -25.49
C VAL A 409 -5.60 -20.13 -23.99
N LEU A 410 -6.20 -21.27 -23.66
CA LEU A 410 -6.59 -21.60 -22.30
C LEU A 410 -5.41 -21.94 -21.38
N ASP A 411 -4.24 -22.28 -21.93
CA ASP A 411 -3.03 -22.55 -21.13
C ASP A 411 -2.58 -21.32 -20.33
N ALA A 412 -3.00 -20.11 -20.74
CA ALA A 412 -2.73 -18.88 -20.01
C ALA A 412 -3.21 -18.93 -18.55
N ASN A 413 -4.23 -19.74 -18.23
CA ASN A 413 -4.68 -19.96 -16.85
C ASN A 413 -3.59 -20.50 -15.95
N ARG A 414 -2.71 -21.38 -16.45
CA ARG A 414 -1.58 -21.91 -15.67
C ARG A 414 -0.65 -20.80 -15.21
N CYS A 415 -0.51 -19.74 -16.02
CA CYS A 415 0.22 -18.54 -15.63
C CYS A 415 -0.60 -17.72 -14.62
N PHE A 416 -1.85 -17.39 -14.90
CA PHE A 416 -2.66 -16.51 -14.02
C PHE A 416 -2.95 -17.12 -12.63
N GLU A 417 -3.06 -18.44 -12.51
CA GLU A 417 -3.25 -19.15 -11.24
C GLU A 417 -1.98 -19.21 -10.38
N THR A 418 -0.80 -19.18 -11.00
CA THR A 418 0.48 -19.16 -10.28
C THR A 418 0.87 -17.76 -9.81
N GLN A 419 0.32 -16.71 -10.44
CA GLN A 419 0.57 -15.33 -10.03
C GLN A 419 -0.21 -14.95 -8.75
N SER A 420 0.30 -13.96 -8.02
CA SER A 420 -0.45 -13.35 -6.91
C SER A 420 -1.78 -12.76 -7.41
N HIS A 421 -2.88 -13.03 -6.72
CA HIS A 421 -4.22 -12.50 -7.01
C HIS A 421 -4.33 -11.00 -6.67
N SER A 422 -3.54 -10.18 -7.35
CA SER A 422 -3.59 -8.73 -7.29
C SER A 422 -4.67 -8.18 -8.23
N ALA A 423 -5.10 -6.94 -8.00
CA ALA A 423 -6.06 -6.29 -8.90
C ALA A 423 -5.52 -6.19 -10.34
N LEU A 424 -4.22 -5.94 -10.50
CA LEU A 424 -3.55 -5.85 -11.80
C LEU A 424 -3.53 -7.20 -12.53
N SER A 425 -3.27 -8.30 -11.83
CA SER A 425 -3.25 -9.62 -12.47
C SER A 425 -4.62 -10.10 -12.93
N LEU A 426 -5.65 -9.84 -12.13
CA LEU A 426 -7.04 -10.15 -12.49
C LEU A 426 -7.53 -9.27 -13.64
N GLN A 427 -7.16 -7.99 -13.67
CA GLN A 427 -7.45 -7.09 -14.79
C GLN A 427 -6.75 -7.53 -16.09
N LEU A 428 -5.49 -7.97 -16.00
CA LEU A 428 -4.75 -8.47 -17.15
C LEU A 428 -5.35 -9.75 -17.71
N ALA A 429 -5.80 -10.67 -16.83
CA ALA A 429 -6.50 -11.88 -17.23
C ALA A 429 -7.84 -11.57 -17.92
N ALA A 430 -8.66 -10.69 -17.33
CA ALA A 430 -9.92 -10.25 -17.94
C ALA A 430 -9.68 -9.59 -19.32
N TYR A 431 -8.62 -8.78 -19.44
CA TYR A 431 -8.24 -8.17 -20.72
C TYR A 431 -7.78 -9.21 -21.75
N TYR A 432 -6.94 -10.17 -21.35
CA TYR A 432 -6.49 -11.27 -22.21
C TYR A 432 -7.67 -12.05 -22.80
N TYR A 433 -8.59 -12.52 -21.96
CA TYR A 433 -9.76 -13.27 -22.44
C TYR A 433 -10.70 -12.41 -23.28
N SER A 434 -10.85 -11.11 -22.95
CA SER A 434 -11.64 -10.19 -23.78
C SER A 434 -11.04 -10.01 -25.17
N LEU A 435 -9.71 -9.90 -25.28
CA LEU A 435 -9.01 -9.82 -26.56
C LEU A 435 -9.17 -11.10 -27.38
N GLN A 436 -9.05 -12.26 -26.74
CA GLN A 436 -9.17 -13.55 -27.41
C GLN A 436 -10.60 -13.78 -27.91
N ILE A 437 -11.61 -13.54 -27.08
CA ILE A 437 -13.03 -13.59 -27.49
C ILE A 437 -13.26 -12.66 -28.68
N TYR A 438 -12.78 -11.41 -28.62
CA TYR A 438 -12.94 -10.48 -29.73
C TYR A 438 -12.29 -10.99 -31.02
N ASN A 439 -11.06 -11.51 -30.94
CA ASN A 439 -10.33 -12.05 -32.09
C ASN A 439 -11.02 -13.27 -32.72
N HIS A 440 -11.66 -14.12 -31.91
CA HIS A 440 -12.46 -15.24 -32.39
C HIS A 440 -13.77 -14.80 -33.06
N LEU A 441 -14.42 -13.75 -32.55
CA LEU A 441 -15.69 -13.23 -33.10
C LEU A 441 -15.49 -12.39 -34.36
N VAL A 442 -14.39 -11.62 -34.43
CA VAL A 442 -14.02 -10.82 -35.59
C VAL A 442 -12.54 -11.07 -35.89
N PRO A 443 -12.20 -12.10 -36.71
CA PRO A 443 -10.82 -12.40 -37.10
C PRO A 443 -10.26 -11.29 -38.01
N CYS A 444 -9.76 -10.23 -37.41
CA CYS A 444 -9.35 -9.03 -38.11
C CYS A 444 -7.85 -9.04 -38.43
N LEU A 445 -7.42 -9.92 -39.34
CA LEU A 445 -6.11 -9.83 -40.00
C LEU A 445 -6.29 -9.41 -41.45
N LYS A 446 -6.74 -8.17 -41.66
CA LYS A 446 -6.59 -7.46 -42.93
C LYS A 446 -6.02 -6.06 -42.68
N ALA A 447 -4.70 -5.99 -42.82
CA ALA A 447 -3.84 -4.81 -43.04
C ALA A 447 -4.06 -3.55 -42.18
N ASN A 448 -2.97 -3.14 -41.50
CA ASN A 448 -2.77 -1.95 -40.67
C ASN A 448 -3.45 -1.99 -39.28
N THR A 449 -2.69 -1.53 -38.28
CA THR A 449 -2.98 -1.55 -36.82
C THR A 449 -4.49 -1.50 -36.52
N HIS A 450 -5.07 -2.67 -36.23
CA HIS A 450 -6.50 -2.81 -35.98
C HIS A 450 -6.92 -1.92 -34.79
N THR A 451 -8.10 -1.30 -34.87
CA THR A 451 -8.64 -0.40 -33.83
C THR A 451 -8.73 -1.06 -32.45
N LEU A 452 -8.79 -2.40 -32.40
CA LEU A 452 -8.73 -3.21 -31.19
C LEU A 452 -7.55 -2.84 -30.28
N TYR A 453 -6.33 -2.73 -30.83
CA TYR A 453 -5.13 -2.43 -30.05
C TYR A 453 -4.99 -0.95 -29.66
N ARG A 454 -5.92 -0.10 -30.12
CA ARG A 454 -6.04 1.32 -29.74
C ARG A 454 -7.18 1.55 -28.75
N ALA A 455 -8.04 0.55 -28.51
CA ALA A 455 -9.12 0.65 -27.55
C ALA A 455 -8.56 0.66 -26.13
N ASP A 456 -9.17 1.44 -25.25
CA ASP A 456 -8.84 1.39 -23.83
C ASP A 456 -9.16 -0.02 -23.28
N PRO A 457 -8.23 -0.67 -22.56
CA PRO A 457 -8.44 -2.04 -22.04
C PRO A 457 -9.72 -2.20 -21.22
N LYS A 458 -10.10 -1.20 -20.43
CA LYS A 458 -11.32 -1.25 -19.61
C LYS A 458 -12.56 -1.19 -20.47
N GLU A 459 -12.54 -0.35 -21.50
CA GLU A 459 -13.65 -0.23 -22.44
C GLU A 459 -13.82 -1.50 -23.27
N LEU A 460 -12.72 -2.15 -23.67
CA LEU A 460 -12.79 -3.44 -24.35
C LEU A 460 -13.41 -4.52 -23.46
N ILE A 461 -12.95 -4.68 -22.21
CA ILE A 461 -13.52 -5.62 -21.25
C ILE A 461 -15.03 -5.35 -21.08
N ARG A 462 -15.41 -4.08 -20.93
CA ARG A 462 -16.82 -3.67 -20.75
C ARG A 462 -17.68 -4.05 -21.97
N LEU A 463 -17.23 -3.73 -23.18
CA LEU A 463 -17.96 -4.02 -24.42
C LEU A 463 -18.11 -5.51 -24.68
N VAL A 464 -17.03 -6.29 -24.51
CA VAL A 464 -17.06 -7.75 -24.69
C VAL A 464 -17.97 -8.39 -23.65
N THR A 465 -17.84 -8.01 -22.37
CA THR A 465 -18.70 -8.52 -21.30
C THR A 465 -20.18 -8.21 -21.57
N GLN A 466 -20.50 -7.00 -22.02
CA GLN A 466 -21.87 -6.62 -22.38
C GLN A 466 -22.41 -7.41 -23.58
N HIS A 467 -21.57 -7.67 -24.58
CA HIS A 467 -21.98 -8.40 -25.78
C HIS A 467 -22.27 -9.87 -25.48
N VAL A 468 -21.37 -10.51 -24.74
CA VAL A 468 -21.44 -11.91 -24.32
C VAL A 468 -22.62 -12.18 -23.38
N THR A 469 -22.98 -11.22 -22.51
CA THR A 469 -24.14 -11.35 -21.62
C THR A 469 -25.48 -11.11 -22.31
N ALA A 470 -25.50 -10.37 -23.42
CA ALA A 470 -26.72 -10.06 -24.18
C ALA A 470 -27.11 -11.12 -25.22
N HIS A 471 -26.18 -12.00 -25.60
CA HIS A 471 -26.41 -13.03 -26.62
C HIS A 471 -26.19 -14.42 -26.03
N SER A 472 -27.06 -15.34 -26.44
CA SER A 472 -26.96 -16.78 -26.14
C SER A 472 -26.55 -17.52 -27.42
N ASP A 473 -26.05 -18.76 -27.30
CA ASP A 473 -25.64 -19.64 -28.41
C ASP A 473 -24.24 -19.34 -29.01
N TRP A 474 -23.19 -19.52 -28.20
CA TRP A 474 -21.79 -19.38 -28.62
C TRP A 474 -21.18 -20.71 -29.09
N PRO A 475 -20.19 -20.69 -30.01
CA PRO A 475 -19.36 -21.87 -30.28
C PRO A 475 -18.65 -22.36 -29.03
N ALA A 476 -18.47 -23.67 -28.87
CA ALA A 476 -17.88 -24.28 -27.67
C ALA A 476 -16.53 -23.65 -27.27
N ASP A 477 -15.68 -23.37 -28.25
CA ASP A 477 -14.36 -22.77 -28.10
C ASP A 477 -14.45 -21.34 -27.52
N VAL A 478 -15.48 -20.58 -27.89
CA VAL A 478 -15.73 -19.22 -27.38
C VAL A 478 -16.44 -19.28 -26.02
N GLU A 479 -17.34 -20.24 -25.83
CA GLU A 479 -18.06 -20.47 -24.58
C GLU A 479 -17.10 -20.77 -23.42
N GLU A 480 -16.05 -21.56 -23.66
CA GLU A 480 -15.02 -21.82 -22.65
C GLU A 480 -14.22 -20.55 -22.28
N LEU A 481 -13.89 -19.70 -23.25
CA LEU A 481 -13.24 -18.41 -23.01
C LEU A 481 -14.15 -17.43 -22.26
N ILE A 482 -15.44 -17.44 -22.58
CA ILE A 482 -16.47 -16.66 -21.87
C ILE A 482 -16.52 -17.10 -20.39
N GLY A 483 -16.51 -18.40 -20.12
CA GLY A 483 -16.46 -18.94 -18.76
C GLY A 483 -15.25 -18.43 -17.98
N GLN A 484 -14.07 -18.39 -18.61
CA GLN A 484 -12.87 -17.83 -17.96
C GLN A 484 -12.98 -16.32 -17.72
N LEU A 485 -13.48 -15.55 -18.70
CA LEU A 485 -13.71 -14.12 -18.53
C LEU A 485 -14.65 -13.83 -17.34
N GLN A 486 -15.73 -14.60 -17.19
CA GLN A 486 -16.66 -14.49 -16.07
C GLN A 486 -15.96 -14.75 -14.73
N VAL A 487 -15.19 -15.84 -14.63
CA VAL A 487 -14.44 -16.18 -13.39
C VAL A 487 -13.47 -15.06 -12.99
N TYR A 488 -12.70 -14.49 -13.92
CA TYR A 488 -11.75 -13.42 -13.58
C TYR A 488 -12.44 -12.10 -13.24
N ASN A 489 -13.54 -11.76 -13.93
CA ASN A 489 -14.35 -10.61 -13.58
C ASN A 489 -14.96 -10.76 -12.18
N GLU A 490 -15.49 -11.95 -11.84
CA GLU A 490 -16.00 -12.25 -10.50
C GLU A 490 -14.91 -12.09 -9.44
N ARG A 491 -13.74 -12.71 -9.63
CA ARG A 491 -12.59 -12.58 -8.71
C ARG A 491 -12.15 -11.13 -8.53
N LEU A 492 -12.11 -10.33 -9.60
CA LEU A 492 -11.75 -8.91 -9.54
C LEU A 492 -12.76 -8.12 -8.72
N THR A 493 -14.05 -8.41 -8.91
CA THR A 493 -15.10 -7.76 -8.14
C THR A 493 -15.04 -8.14 -6.67
N ASP A 494 -14.77 -9.41 -6.35
CA ASP A 494 -14.63 -9.90 -4.98
C ASP A 494 -13.46 -9.23 -4.26
N LEU A 495 -12.31 -9.12 -4.95
CA LEU A 495 -11.15 -8.41 -4.43
C LEU A 495 -11.48 -6.94 -4.15
N THR A 496 -12.20 -6.28 -5.06
CA THR A 496 -12.60 -4.87 -4.91
C THR A 496 -13.55 -4.71 -3.72
N GLN A 497 -14.55 -5.59 -3.58
CA GLN A 497 -15.47 -5.57 -2.43
C GLN A 497 -14.71 -5.81 -1.12
N ALA A 498 -13.80 -6.78 -1.09
CA ALA A 498 -13.02 -7.07 0.10
C ALA A 498 -12.11 -5.90 0.51
N GLN A 499 -11.54 -5.16 -0.45
CA GLN A 499 -10.78 -3.93 -0.17
C GLN A 499 -11.66 -2.81 0.41
N VAL A 500 -12.88 -2.64 -0.11
CA VAL A 500 -13.85 -1.69 0.45
C VAL A 500 -14.21 -2.08 1.88
N LEU A 501 -14.49 -3.36 2.14
CA LEU A 501 -14.79 -3.87 3.47
C LEU A 501 -13.62 -3.70 4.46
N GLN A 502 -12.37 -3.87 3.98
CA GLN A 502 -11.18 -3.59 4.78
C GLN A 502 -11.08 -2.09 5.12
N GLY A 503 -11.37 -1.20 4.16
CA GLY A 503 -11.42 0.25 4.37
C GLY A 503 -12.48 0.70 5.38
N LEU A 504 -13.55 -0.07 5.57
CA LEU A 504 -14.56 0.14 6.62
C LEU A 504 -14.08 -0.27 8.02
N GLY A 505 -12.84 -0.74 8.18
CA GLY A 505 -12.23 -1.09 9.46
C GLY A 505 -12.73 -2.41 10.06
N ARG A 506 -13.35 -3.29 9.25
CA ARG A 506 -14.01 -4.52 9.71
C ARG A 506 -13.10 -5.77 9.75
N GLY A 507 -11.79 -5.61 9.55
CA GLY A 507 -10.81 -6.69 9.73
C GLY A 507 -10.98 -7.87 8.77
N VAL A 508 -11.43 -7.63 7.54
CA VAL A 508 -11.67 -8.68 6.53
C VAL A 508 -10.35 -9.13 5.90
N ASP A 509 -10.12 -10.44 5.84
CA ASP A 509 -9.03 -11.04 5.07
C ASP A 509 -9.40 -11.02 3.58
N THR A 510 -8.73 -10.13 2.84
CA THR A 510 -8.99 -9.88 1.42
C THR A 510 -8.80 -11.11 0.55
N ARG A 511 -7.78 -11.92 0.86
CA ARG A 511 -7.47 -13.13 0.09
C ARG A 511 -8.52 -14.19 0.34
N ARG A 512 -8.85 -14.40 1.62
CA ARG A 512 -9.83 -15.42 2.00
C ARG A 512 -11.23 -15.07 1.53
N PHE A 513 -11.63 -13.80 1.55
CA PHE A 513 -12.93 -13.37 1.02
C PHE A 513 -13.08 -13.66 -0.48
N SER A 514 -11.98 -13.57 -1.24
CA SER A 514 -12.00 -13.77 -2.69
C SER A 514 -12.02 -15.24 -3.10
N SER A 515 -11.58 -16.16 -2.24
CA SER A 515 -11.42 -17.58 -2.59
C SER A 515 -12.33 -18.54 -1.80
N ASP A 516 -12.72 -18.19 -0.58
CA ASP A 516 -13.45 -19.07 0.35
C ASP A 516 -14.92 -18.64 0.45
N ALA A 517 -15.81 -19.40 -0.20
CA ALA A 517 -17.25 -19.13 -0.22
C ALA A 517 -17.89 -19.21 1.19
N HIS A 518 -17.37 -20.08 2.06
CA HIS A 518 -17.88 -20.18 3.43
C HIS A 518 -17.46 -18.97 4.24
N TYR A 519 -16.19 -18.57 4.19
CA TYR A 519 -15.71 -17.36 4.84
C TYR A 519 -16.42 -16.11 4.32
N LYS A 520 -16.69 -16.03 3.01
CA LYS A 520 -17.48 -14.96 2.40
C LYS A 520 -18.89 -14.88 3.00
N LYS A 521 -19.59 -16.02 3.08
CA LYS A 521 -20.91 -16.10 3.73
C LYS A 521 -20.86 -15.64 5.19
N GLN A 522 -19.92 -16.17 5.98
CA GLN A 522 -19.77 -15.82 7.40
C GLN A 522 -19.42 -14.33 7.59
N THR A 523 -18.57 -13.78 6.74
CA THR A 523 -18.21 -12.35 6.77
C THR A 523 -19.43 -11.49 6.51
N ILE A 524 -20.24 -11.82 5.50
CA ILE A 524 -21.45 -11.07 5.17
C ILE A 524 -22.47 -11.18 6.31
N LEU A 525 -22.67 -12.37 6.89
CA LEU A 525 -23.54 -12.52 8.06
C LEU A 525 -23.03 -11.68 9.24
N GLY A 526 -21.73 -11.69 9.55
CA GLY A 526 -21.16 -10.81 10.58
C GLY A 526 -21.32 -9.31 10.29
N LEU A 527 -21.31 -8.89 9.02
CA LEU A 527 -21.59 -7.49 8.64
C LEU A 527 -23.07 -7.10 8.85
N THR A 528 -23.98 -8.06 8.99
CA THR A 528 -25.39 -7.80 9.28
C THR A 528 -25.63 -7.49 10.76
N GLU A 529 -24.68 -7.83 11.63
CA GLU A 529 -24.67 -7.50 13.05
C GLU A 529 -24.28 -6.03 13.27
N THR A 530 -25.11 -5.11 12.77
CA THR A 530 -24.85 -3.67 12.76
C THR A 530 -26.12 -2.86 12.99
N LEU A 531 -25.99 -1.73 13.68
CA LEU A 531 -27.05 -0.72 13.80
C LEU A 531 -26.95 0.39 12.74
N ASP A 532 -25.88 0.40 11.94
CA ASP A 532 -25.66 1.39 10.88
C ASP A 532 -26.41 1.00 9.59
N ASP A 533 -27.34 1.86 9.16
CA ASP A 533 -28.17 1.68 7.95
C ASP A 533 -27.36 1.65 6.65
N SER A 534 -26.21 2.31 6.60
CA SER A 534 -25.32 2.25 5.43
C SER A 534 -24.69 0.87 5.31
N VAL A 535 -24.17 0.34 6.42
CA VAL A 535 -23.55 -0.99 6.48
C VAL A 535 -24.61 -2.07 6.22
N TRP A 536 -25.80 -1.94 6.82
CA TRP A 536 -26.93 -2.85 6.56
C TRP A 536 -27.26 -2.98 5.07
N ARG A 537 -27.38 -1.86 4.36
CA ARG A 537 -27.65 -1.86 2.91
C ARG A 537 -26.52 -2.50 2.09
N ILE A 538 -25.26 -2.28 2.49
CA ILE A 538 -24.10 -2.93 1.87
C ILE A 538 -24.18 -4.45 2.08
N SER A 539 -24.46 -4.91 3.30
CA SER A 539 -24.61 -6.33 3.63
C SER A 539 -25.70 -6.99 2.79
N LEU A 540 -26.85 -6.34 2.61
CA LEU A 540 -27.92 -6.84 1.73
C LEU A 540 -27.50 -6.91 0.26
N SER A 541 -26.81 -5.89 -0.25
CA SER A 541 -26.31 -5.89 -1.63
C SER A 541 -25.29 -7.02 -1.84
N LEU A 542 -24.42 -7.29 -0.87
CA LEU A 542 -23.47 -8.40 -0.92
C LEU A 542 -24.17 -9.75 -0.83
N ALA A 543 -25.17 -9.89 0.05
CA ALA A 543 -25.95 -11.12 0.17
C ALA A 543 -26.65 -11.47 -1.15
N GLN A 544 -27.28 -10.49 -1.80
CA GLN A 544 -27.91 -10.67 -3.12
C GLN A 544 -26.88 -11.07 -4.19
N ARG A 545 -25.71 -10.41 -4.20
CA ARG A 545 -24.64 -10.70 -5.16
C ARG A 545 -24.11 -12.13 -5.03
N TYR A 546 -23.95 -12.61 -3.81
CA TYR A 546 -23.38 -13.93 -3.51
C TYR A 546 -24.44 -15.00 -3.26
N SER A 547 -25.69 -14.74 -3.62
CA SER A 547 -26.81 -15.67 -3.49
C SER A 547 -26.98 -16.24 -2.08
N ILE A 548 -26.70 -15.42 -1.05
CA ILE A 548 -26.97 -15.78 0.34
C ILE A 548 -28.46 -15.57 0.59
N PRO A 549 -29.19 -16.57 1.11
CA PRO A 549 -30.61 -16.44 1.42
C PRO A 549 -30.88 -15.22 2.31
N LEU A 550 -31.88 -14.41 1.93
CA LEU A 550 -32.31 -13.27 2.76
C LEU A 550 -32.77 -13.72 4.16
N TRP A 551 -33.30 -14.94 4.25
CA TRP A 551 -33.67 -15.54 5.52
C TRP A 551 -32.49 -15.61 6.49
N ASP A 552 -31.32 -16.09 6.04
CA ASP A 552 -30.10 -16.17 6.87
C ASP A 552 -29.70 -14.76 7.36
N ILE A 553 -29.75 -13.76 6.47
CA ILE A 553 -29.39 -12.37 6.78
C ILE A 553 -30.31 -11.78 7.86
N TYR A 554 -31.62 -11.95 7.70
CA TYR A 554 -32.59 -11.40 8.64
C TYR A 554 -32.59 -12.15 9.97
N MET A 555 -32.35 -13.46 9.95
CA MET A 555 -32.29 -14.26 11.18
C MET A 555 -31.05 -13.90 12.00
N THR A 556 -29.87 -13.76 11.36
CA THR A 556 -28.66 -13.29 12.03
C THR A 556 -28.81 -11.88 12.58
N HIS A 557 -29.43 -10.96 11.83
CA HIS A 557 -29.70 -9.62 12.34
C HIS A 557 -30.65 -9.63 13.54
N LEU A 558 -31.72 -10.41 13.48
CA LEU A 558 -32.68 -10.55 14.58
C LEU A 558 -32.00 -11.11 15.83
N GLU A 559 -31.14 -12.12 15.69
CA GLU A 559 -30.33 -12.64 16.80
C GLU A 559 -29.50 -11.54 17.45
N PHE A 560 -28.72 -10.80 16.65
CA PHE A 560 -27.90 -9.67 17.12
C PHE A 560 -28.72 -8.61 17.86
N LEU A 561 -29.92 -8.29 17.35
CA LEU A 561 -30.81 -7.33 18.02
C LEU A 561 -31.17 -7.79 19.44
N PHE A 562 -31.34 -9.08 19.67
CA PHE A 562 -31.65 -9.61 21.01
C PHE A 562 -30.42 -9.81 21.89
N THR A 563 -29.25 -10.14 21.34
CA THR A 563 -28.04 -10.48 22.10
C THR A 563 -27.15 -9.25 22.39
N ASP A 564 -26.51 -8.71 21.36
CA ASP A 564 -25.34 -7.84 21.50
C ASP A 564 -25.61 -6.39 21.11
N SER A 565 -26.80 -6.07 20.58
CA SER A 565 -27.13 -4.73 20.11
C SER A 565 -27.21 -3.66 21.22
N GLY A 566 -27.45 -4.08 22.47
CA GLY A 566 -27.67 -3.17 23.60
C GLY A 566 -28.95 -2.33 23.52
N LEU A 567 -29.84 -2.58 22.55
CA LEU A 567 -31.07 -1.83 22.35
C LEU A 567 -32.13 -2.16 23.41
N SER A 568 -33.03 -1.20 23.67
CA SER A 568 -34.24 -1.46 24.45
C SER A 568 -35.24 -2.31 23.66
N THR A 569 -36.15 -3.02 24.33
CA THR A 569 -37.15 -3.87 23.65
C THR A 569 -38.00 -3.07 22.67
N LYS A 570 -38.32 -1.81 22.99
CA LYS A 570 -39.09 -0.92 22.12
C LYS A 570 -38.32 -0.51 20.85
N ASP A 571 -37.00 -0.29 20.97
CA ASP A 571 -36.18 0.07 19.82
C ASP A 571 -35.96 -1.13 18.90
N ILE A 572 -35.92 -2.35 19.45
CA ILE A 572 -35.88 -3.58 18.65
C ILE A 572 -37.18 -3.78 17.89
N GLU A 573 -38.34 -3.63 18.54
CA GLU A 573 -39.66 -3.63 17.89
C GLU A 573 -39.65 -2.65 16.69
N GLY A 574 -39.27 -1.40 16.93
CA GLY A 574 -39.19 -0.39 15.87
C GLY A 574 -38.22 -0.75 14.74
N ARG A 575 -37.07 -1.36 15.07
CA ARG A 575 -36.06 -1.76 14.07
C ARG A 575 -36.55 -2.91 13.19
N VAL A 576 -37.15 -3.92 13.81
CA VAL A 576 -37.73 -5.08 13.12
C VAL A 576 -38.84 -4.65 12.16
N ASP A 577 -39.72 -3.76 12.61
CA ASP A 577 -40.82 -3.23 11.80
C ASP A 577 -40.31 -2.39 10.63
N THR A 578 -39.34 -1.50 10.88
CA THR A 578 -38.76 -0.63 9.85
C THR A 578 -38.09 -1.43 8.73
N LEU A 579 -37.45 -2.54 9.08
CA LEU A 579 -36.77 -3.43 8.14
C LEU A 579 -37.67 -4.52 7.55
N ALA A 580 -38.92 -4.63 8.00
CA ALA A 580 -39.88 -5.64 7.57
C ALA A 580 -39.34 -7.08 7.62
N LEU A 581 -38.54 -7.42 8.64
CA LEU A 581 -37.83 -8.71 8.70
C LEU A 581 -38.78 -9.92 8.62
N PHE A 582 -39.98 -9.78 9.19
CA PHE A 582 -40.97 -10.85 9.28
C PHE A 582 -41.58 -11.26 7.94
N ASP A 583 -41.54 -10.40 6.92
CA ASP A 583 -42.06 -10.75 5.60
C ASP A 583 -41.30 -11.92 4.98
N CYS A 584 -40.00 -12.03 5.28
CA CYS A 584 -39.18 -13.16 4.86
C CYS A 584 -39.09 -14.25 5.94
N LEU A 585 -38.97 -13.92 7.23
CA LEU A 585 -38.76 -14.94 8.28
C LEU A 585 -39.94 -15.90 8.43
N LYS A 586 -41.16 -15.47 8.08
CA LYS A 586 -42.37 -16.30 8.05
C LYS A 586 -42.34 -17.44 7.03
N SER A 587 -41.41 -17.42 6.06
CA SER A 587 -41.34 -18.47 5.04
C SER A 587 -40.85 -19.82 5.58
N GLU A 588 -40.09 -19.82 6.68
CA GLU A 588 -39.49 -21.04 7.27
C GLU A 588 -39.72 -21.12 8.79
N PRO A 589 -40.94 -21.49 9.24
CA PRO A 589 -41.33 -21.43 10.65
C PRO A 589 -40.59 -22.44 11.55
N GLU A 590 -40.21 -23.61 11.04
CA GLU A 590 -39.47 -24.63 11.81
C GLU A 590 -38.03 -24.17 12.09
N SER A 591 -37.34 -23.69 11.05
CA SER A 591 -35.99 -23.11 11.14
C SER A 591 -35.98 -21.93 12.11
N PHE A 592 -36.98 -21.05 12.01
CA PHE A 592 -37.13 -19.88 12.89
C PHE A 592 -37.28 -20.30 14.36
N HIS A 593 -38.20 -21.23 14.65
CA HIS A 593 -38.43 -21.71 16.01
C HIS A 593 -37.17 -22.36 16.62
N SER A 594 -36.48 -23.20 15.85
CA SER A 594 -35.25 -23.87 16.27
C SER A 594 -34.14 -22.86 16.61
N HIS A 595 -33.95 -21.87 15.74
CA HIS A 595 -32.92 -20.84 15.92
C HIS A 595 -33.22 -19.94 17.12
N MET A 596 -34.45 -19.44 17.21
CA MET A 596 -34.91 -18.59 18.32
C MET A 596 -34.76 -19.30 19.67
N SER A 597 -35.11 -20.58 19.76
CA SER A 597 -35.00 -21.34 21.01
C SER A 597 -33.56 -21.60 21.43
N LYS A 598 -32.67 -21.85 20.46
CA LYS A 598 -31.27 -22.24 20.72
C LYS A 598 -30.36 -21.05 21.01
N TYR A 599 -30.47 -19.99 20.22
CA TYR A 599 -29.52 -18.87 20.24
C TYR A 599 -30.09 -17.60 20.91
N VAL A 600 -31.39 -17.34 20.75
CA VAL A 600 -32.01 -16.10 21.25
C VAL A 600 -32.57 -16.26 22.67
N LEU A 601 -33.34 -17.31 22.95
CA LEU A 601 -33.94 -17.50 24.29
C LEU A 601 -32.86 -17.69 25.38
N THR A 602 -31.71 -18.25 25.01
CA THR A 602 -30.62 -18.51 25.94
C THR A 602 -29.94 -17.23 26.42
N SER A 603 -29.94 -16.16 25.60
CA SER A 603 -29.35 -14.85 25.91
C SER A 603 -30.29 -13.92 26.66
N VAL A 604 -31.62 -14.09 26.53
CA VAL A 604 -32.60 -13.25 27.23
C VAL A 604 -32.67 -13.59 28.73
N GLU A 605 -32.51 -12.55 29.57
CA GLU A 605 -32.64 -12.69 31.01
C GLU A 605 -34.07 -13.09 31.44
N GLY A 606 -34.18 -14.05 32.37
CA GLY A 606 -35.48 -14.51 32.88
C GLY A 606 -36.30 -13.43 33.58
N THR A 607 -35.66 -12.35 34.03
CA THR A 607 -36.27 -11.19 34.69
C THR A 607 -36.73 -10.10 33.74
N ASP A 608 -36.28 -10.10 32.48
CA ASP A 608 -36.70 -9.13 31.46
C ASP A 608 -38.03 -9.55 30.83
N LEU A 609 -39.11 -9.34 31.59
CA LEU A 609 -40.47 -9.69 31.16
C LEU A 609 -40.90 -8.98 29.86
N PRO A 610 -40.56 -7.71 29.61
CA PRO A 610 -40.81 -7.07 28.32
C PRO A 610 -40.11 -7.78 27.15
N ARG A 611 -38.82 -8.13 27.26
CA ARG A 611 -38.08 -8.81 26.20
C ARG A 611 -38.62 -10.22 25.93
N LEU A 612 -38.94 -10.97 26.99
CA LEU A 612 -39.57 -12.28 26.87
C LEU A 612 -40.96 -12.19 26.23
N LEU A 613 -41.75 -11.17 26.58
CA LEU A 613 -43.07 -10.96 25.97
C LEU A 613 -42.93 -10.73 24.46
N TYR A 614 -41.96 -9.92 24.05
CA TYR A 614 -41.70 -9.68 22.63
C TYR A 614 -41.21 -10.95 21.94
N TYR A 615 -40.25 -11.68 22.52
CA TYR A 615 -39.79 -12.99 22.01
C TYR A 615 -40.95 -13.96 21.71
N TYR A 616 -41.87 -14.16 22.67
CA TYR A 616 -43.01 -15.06 22.44
C TYR A 616 -44.04 -14.50 21.47
N THR A 617 -44.15 -13.17 21.34
CA THR A 617 -44.98 -12.52 20.31
C THR A 617 -44.44 -12.86 18.93
N LEU A 618 -43.12 -12.76 18.72
CA LEU A 618 -42.47 -13.14 17.47
C LEU A 618 -42.64 -14.62 17.14
N LEU A 619 -42.52 -15.50 18.14
CA LEU A 619 -42.77 -16.94 17.96
C LEU A 619 -44.22 -17.24 17.58
N GLU A 620 -45.20 -16.57 18.20
CA GLU A 620 -46.62 -16.78 17.86
C GLU A 620 -46.91 -16.32 16.42
N GLU A 621 -46.35 -15.18 16.01
CA GLU A 621 -46.55 -14.64 14.65
C GLU A 621 -45.94 -15.49 13.54
N CYS A 622 -44.82 -16.17 13.79
CA CYS A 622 -44.19 -17.07 12.82
C CYS A 622 -44.67 -18.52 12.92
N CYS A 623 -44.86 -19.05 14.14
CA CYS A 623 -44.93 -20.49 14.40
C CYS A 623 -46.24 -20.95 15.06
N GLY A 624 -47.27 -20.11 15.19
CA GLY A 624 -48.43 -20.31 16.06
C GLY A 624 -49.12 -21.71 16.05
N SER A 625 -49.00 -22.51 14.99
CA SER A 625 -49.53 -23.88 14.91
C SER A 625 -48.51 -25.02 15.01
N TYR A 626 -47.20 -24.73 15.00
CA TYR A 626 -46.12 -25.73 14.87
C TYR A 626 -45.34 -26.00 16.17
N CYS A 627 -45.53 -25.19 17.22
CA CYS A 627 -44.83 -25.37 18.50
C CYS A 627 -45.44 -26.51 19.33
N SER A 628 -44.77 -27.67 19.39
CA SER A 628 -45.10 -28.80 20.28
C SER A 628 -44.55 -28.60 21.71
N SER A 629 -44.66 -27.40 22.27
CA SER A 629 -44.25 -27.12 23.66
C SER A 629 -45.40 -27.32 24.65
N VAL A 630 -45.07 -27.70 25.90
CA VAL A 630 -46.05 -27.89 26.99
C VAL A 630 -46.91 -26.62 27.21
N ILE A 631 -46.31 -25.45 26.99
CA ILE A 631 -46.98 -24.16 27.00
C ILE A 631 -46.89 -23.56 25.60
N THR A 632 -48.04 -23.22 25.01
CA THR A 632 -48.08 -22.56 23.68
C THR A 632 -47.58 -21.12 23.75
N PRO A 633 -47.04 -20.53 22.66
CA PRO A 633 -46.57 -19.15 22.66
C PRO A 633 -47.68 -18.15 23.05
N ASP A 634 -48.92 -18.29 22.55
CA ASP A 634 -50.09 -17.52 23.02
C ASP A 634 -50.31 -17.61 24.55
N THR A 635 -50.11 -18.78 25.15
CA THR A 635 -50.23 -18.94 26.61
C THR A 635 -49.13 -18.17 27.35
N HIS A 636 -47.89 -18.22 26.85
CA HIS A 636 -46.78 -17.41 27.36
C HIS A 636 -47.10 -15.91 27.31
N ILE A 637 -47.59 -15.41 26.17
CA ILE A 637 -47.99 -14.00 25.97
C ILE A 637 -49.04 -13.59 27.01
N LYS A 638 -50.09 -14.40 27.19
CA LYS A 638 -51.18 -14.11 28.15
C LYS A 638 -50.68 -14.10 29.60
N LEU A 639 -49.74 -14.97 29.95
CA LEU A 639 -49.11 -14.99 31.28
C LEU A 639 -48.25 -13.74 31.49
N LEU A 640 -47.34 -13.44 30.57
CA LEU A 640 -46.41 -12.32 30.67
C LEU A 640 -47.12 -10.95 30.72
N LYS A 641 -48.17 -10.74 29.90
CA LYS A 641 -48.98 -9.51 29.93
C LYS A 641 -49.61 -9.24 31.29
N LYS A 642 -50.05 -10.29 32.00
CA LYS A 642 -50.64 -10.17 33.33
C LYS A 642 -49.57 -10.03 34.41
N LEU A 643 -48.57 -10.91 34.39
CA LEU A 643 -47.52 -10.97 35.41
C LEU A 643 -46.70 -9.68 35.47
N ARG A 644 -46.31 -9.10 34.33
CA ARG A 644 -45.52 -7.85 34.29
C ARG A 644 -46.16 -6.67 35.05
N SER A 645 -47.48 -6.68 35.22
CA SER A 645 -48.21 -5.61 35.91
C SER A 645 -48.36 -5.84 37.42
N VAL A 646 -48.16 -7.08 37.88
CA VAL A 646 -48.43 -7.49 39.28
C VAL A 646 -47.19 -8.03 40.00
N THR A 647 -46.11 -8.30 39.28
CA THR A 647 -44.84 -8.78 39.84
C THR A 647 -43.69 -7.85 39.50
N THR A 648 -42.75 -7.71 40.45
CA THR A 648 -41.47 -7.01 40.26
C THR A 648 -40.34 -7.97 40.60
N GLY A 649 -39.41 -8.21 39.67
CA GLY A 649 -38.28 -9.13 39.89
C GLY A 649 -38.62 -10.63 39.76
N LEU A 650 -39.68 -10.98 39.03
CA LEU A 650 -40.00 -12.37 38.71
C LEU A 650 -39.05 -12.92 37.65
N ASP A 651 -38.40 -14.04 37.94
CA ASP A 651 -37.67 -14.84 36.96
C ASP A 651 -38.66 -15.78 36.26
N TYR A 652 -39.17 -15.36 35.11
CA TYR A 652 -40.19 -16.08 34.35
C TYR A 652 -39.64 -17.39 33.78
N ARG A 653 -38.35 -17.42 33.39
CA ARG A 653 -37.72 -18.60 32.80
C ARG A 653 -37.66 -19.75 33.81
N LYS A 654 -37.30 -19.48 35.07
CA LYS A 654 -37.36 -20.49 36.14
C LYS A 654 -38.78 -20.95 36.46
N MET A 655 -39.78 -20.08 36.24
CA MET A 655 -41.17 -20.42 36.50
C MET A 655 -41.76 -21.36 35.43
N THR A 656 -41.31 -21.26 34.19
CA THR A 656 -41.81 -22.07 33.05
C THR A 656 -40.85 -23.17 32.61
N ASP A 657 -39.76 -23.37 33.34
CA ASP A 657 -38.79 -24.44 33.10
C ASP A 657 -39.41 -25.81 33.41
N GLU A 658 -39.04 -26.84 32.65
CA GLU A 658 -39.59 -28.19 32.80
C GLU A 658 -39.05 -28.91 34.05
N VAL A 659 -37.89 -28.47 34.55
CA VAL A 659 -37.19 -29.09 35.68
C VAL A 659 -37.50 -28.41 37.01
N SER A 660 -37.67 -27.09 36.99
CA SER A 660 -37.83 -26.26 38.20
C SER A 660 -39.28 -26.21 38.70
N ASP A 661 -39.50 -26.17 40.02
CA ASP A 661 -40.84 -25.97 40.58
C ASP A 661 -41.29 -24.49 40.39
N PRO A 662 -42.38 -24.21 39.66
CA PRO A 662 -42.87 -22.85 39.46
C PRO A 662 -43.13 -22.10 40.76
N LEU A 663 -43.52 -22.81 41.82
CA LEU A 663 -43.80 -22.22 43.13
C LEU A 663 -42.54 -21.64 43.79
N ALA A 664 -41.37 -22.22 43.55
CA ALA A 664 -40.10 -21.72 44.08
C ALA A 664 -39.71 -20.38 43.42
N ALA A 665 -39.98 -20.23 42.12
CA ALA A 665 -39.77 -18.97 41.40
C ALA A 665 -40.78 -17.88 41.83
N LEU A 666 -42.01 -18.27 42.17
CA LEU A 666 -43.07 -17.35 42.60
C LEU A 666 -42.92 -16.88 44.05
N GLU A 667 -42.46 -17.74 44.97
CA GLU A 667 -42.31 -17.44 46.40
C GLU A 667 -41.72 -16.04 46.69
N PRO A 668 -40.54 -15.66 46.16
CA PRO A 668 -39.94 -14.37 46.48
C PRO A 668 -40.77 -13.15 46.05
N VAL A 669 -41.65 -13.30 45.05
CA VAL A 669 -42.40 -12.18 44.45
C VAL A 669 -43.86 -12.11 44.92
N LEU A 670 -44.37 -13.16 45.57
CA LEU A 670 -45.73 -13.18 46.12
C LEU A 670 -45.90 -12.17 47.25
N THR A 671 -46.95 -11.36 47.17
CA THR A 671 -47.36 -10.33 48.15
C THR A 671 -48.87 -10.38 48.36
N SER A 672 -49.33 -9.74 49.43
CA SER A 672 -50.76 -9.55 49.74
C SER A 672 -51.55 -8.90 48.60
N GLN A 673 -50.91 -8.08 47.77
CA GLN A 673 -51.55 -7.39 46.65
C GLN A 673 -51.67 -8.23 45.37
N ASN A 674 -50.73 -9.16 45.13
CA ASN A 674 -50.67 -9.89 43.85
C ASN A 674 -51.09 -11.37 43.94
N VAL A 675 -51.13 -11.98 45.13
CA VAL A 675 -51.39 -13.42 45.32
C VAL A 675 -52.70 -13.88 44.68
N LEU A 676 -53.77 -13.08 44.81
CA LEU A 676 -55.08 -13.35 44.20
C LEU A 676 -55.06 -13.35 42.67
N SER A 677 -54.27 -12.45 42.08
CA SER A 677 -54.13 -12.32 40.63
C SER A 677 -53.30 -13.47 40.07
N ILE A 678 -52.22 -13.85 40.76
CA ILE A 678 -51.33 -14.95 40.37
C ILE A 678 -52.01 -16.31 40.56
N SER A 679 -52.80 -16.51 41.63
CA SER A 679 -53.51 -17.77 41.86
C SER A 679 -54.52 -18.11 40.76
N LYS A 680 -55.10 -17.10 40.11
CA LYS A 680 -56.00 -17.27 38.95
C LYS A 680 -55.27 -17.75 37.69
N LEU A 681 -53.94 -17.63 37.65
CA LEU A 681 -53.09 -18.06 36.54
C LEU A 681 -52.45 -19.44 36.78
N ALA A 682 -52.61 -20.00 37.98
CA ALA A 682 -51.96 -21.22 38.40
C ALA A 682 -52.27 -22.42 37.48
N ASN A 683 -53.51 -22.52 36.99
CA ASN A 683 -53.93 -23.59 36.09
C ASN A 683 -53.26 -23.58 34.70
N ARG A 684 -52.47 -22.55 34.38
CA ARG A 684 -51.68 -22.45 33.15
C ARG A 684 -50.20 -22.76 33.36
N LEU A 685 -49.78 -23.03 34.59
CA LEU A 685 -48.40 -23.33 34.94
C LEU A 685 -48.24 -24.85 35.05
N PRO A 686 -47.38 -25.48 34.23
CA PRO A 686 -47.09 -26.91 34.33
C PRO A 686 -46.26 -27.19 35.59
N ARG A 687 -46.35 -28.42 36.11
CA ARG A 687 -45.58 -28.85 37.28
C ARG A 687 -44.60 -29.98 36.91
N PRO A 688 -43.38 -30.02 37.49
CA PRO A 688 -42.46 -31.14 37.29
C PRO A 688 -43.12 -32.45 37.74
N GLY A 689 -43.21 -33.44 36.84
CA GLY A 689 -43.89 -34.72 37.09
C GLY A 689 -45.36 -34.81 36.65
N GLY A 690 -45.88 -33.78 35.98
CA GLY A 690 -47.20 -33.77 35.36
C GLY A 690 -48.28 -33.05 36.18
N GLY A 691 -49.27 -32.48 35.48
CA GLY A 691 -50.34 -31.66 36.07
C GLY A 691 -50.02 -30.16 36.10
N VAL A 692 -50.95 -29.38 36.66
CA VAL A 692 -50.86 -27.91 36.74
C VAL A 692 -50.80 -27.44 38.19
N VAL A 693 -50.24 -26.25 38.42
CA VAL A 693 -50.23 -25.62 39.74
C VAL A 693 -51.67 -25.29 40.16
N SER A 694 -52.05 -25.62 41.39
CA SER A 694 -53.37 -25.27 41.93
C SER A 694 -53.36 -23.87 42.55
N ALA A 695 -54.50 -23.16 42.47
CA ALA A 695 -54.65 -21.86 43.12
C ALA A 695 -54.40 -21.94 44.64
N SER A 696 -54.75 -23.07 45.27
CA SER A 696 -54.50 -23.36 46.68
C SER A 696 -53.01 -23.47 46.99
N ALA A 697 -52.20 -24.09 46.12
CA ALA A 697 -50.76 -24.20 46.32
C ALA A 697 -50.05 -22.83 46.29
N VAL A 698 -50.48 -21.93 45.40
CA VAL A 698 -49.96 -20.54 45.37
C VAL A 698 -50.25 -19.80 46.67
N HIS A 699 -51.48 -19.93 47.20
CA HIS A 699 -51.84 -19.33 48.49
C HIS A 699 -51.06 -19.95 49.65
N ALA A 700 -50.85 -21.27 49.66
CA ALA A 700 -50.05 -21.94 50.68
C ALA A 700 -48.59 -21.45 50.70
N THR A 701 -47.96 -21.32 49.53
CA THR A 701 -46.60 -20.79 49.40
C THR A 701 -46.51 -19.34 49.89
N TRP A 702 -47.48 -18.49 49.53
CA TRP A 702 -47.53 -17.12 50.02
C TRP A 702 -47.76 -17.05 51.54
N LEU A 703 -48.67 -17.85 52.10
CA LEU A 703 -48.96 -17.89 53.53
C LEU A 703 -47.75 -18.34 54.35
N ARG A 704 -47.02 -19.35 53.87
CA ARG A 704 -45.75 -19.77 54.48
C ARG A 704 -44.75 -18.62 54.52
N LYS A 705 -44.60 -17.88 53.42
CA LYS A 705 -43.74 -16.69 53.37
C LYS A 705 -44.23 -15.58 54.29
N LEU A 706 -45.53 -15.26 54.27
CA LEU A 706 -46.14 -14.23 55.11
C LEU A 706 -45.88 -14.51 56.60
N PHE A 707 -46.03 -15.76 57.03
CA PHE A 707 -45.80 -16.16 58.41
C PHE A 707 -44.34 -15.99 58.83
N TRP A 708 -43.38 -16.49 58.03
CA TRP A 708 -41.97 -16.52 58.43
C TRP A 708 -41.18 -15.24 58.10
N ARG A 709 -41.51 -14.57 56.99
CA ARG A 709 -40.75 -13.42 56.47
C ARG A 709 -41.54 -12.12 56.49
N GLY A 710 -42.86 -12.18 56.68
CA GLY A 710 -43.74 -11.03 56.61
C GLY A 710 -44.12 -10.62 55.18
N ASP A 711 -44.87 -9.53 55.09
CA ASP A 711 -45.32 -8.89 53.86
C ASP A 711 -45.26 -7.36 54.02
N PRO A 712 -44.83 -6.59 53.01
CA PRO A 712 -44.65 -5.14 53.12
C PRO A 712 -45.88 -4.36 53.59
N GLN A 713 -47.10 -4.90 53.40
CA GLN A 713 -48.33 -4.21 53.78
C GLN A 713 -49.02 -4.82 54.99
N VAL A 714 -49.06 -6.15 55.03
CA VAL A 714 -49.87 -6.87 56.02
C VAL A 714 -49.06 -7.23 57.27
N LEU A 715 -47.77 -7.56 57.12
CA LEU A 715 -46.89 -7.92 58.24
C LEU A 715 -45.47 -7.37 58.00
N LYS A 716 -45.28 -6.08 58.30
CA LYS A 716 -44.10 -5.29 57.86
C LYS A 716 -42.74 -5.79 58.35
N ARG A 717 -42.71 -6.60 59.42
CA ARG A 717 -41.48 -7.13 60.02
C ARG A 717 -41.64 -8.64 60.22
N PRO A 718 -40.57 -9.43 60.04
CA PRO A 718 -40.59 -10.84 60.38
C PRO A 718 -40.80 -11.00 61.89
N PRO A 719 -41.61 -11.98 62.33
CA PRO A 719 -41.87 -12.20 63.75
C PRO A 719 -40.60 -12.60 64.50
N GLN A 720 -40.34 -11.99 65.67
CA GLN A 720 -39.17 -12.31 66.51
C GLN A 720 -39.55 -12.74 67.93
N THR A 721 -40.71 -12.32 68.44
CA THR A 721 -41.21 -12.69 69.77
C THR A 721 -42.42 -13.60 69.67
N GLU A 722 -42.76 -14.34 70.74
CA GLU A 722 -43.97 -15.17 70.80
C GLU A 722 -45.26 -14.40 70.45
N GLN A 723 -45.36 -13.14 70.89
CA GLN A 723 -46.49 -12.28 70.57
C GLN A 723 -46.55 -11.94 69.06
N ASP A 724 -45.40 -11.76 68.41
CA ASP A 724 -45.34 -11.53 66.96
C ASP A 724 -45.76 -12.78 66.17
N TYR A 725 -45.40 -13.98 66.63
CA TYR A 725 -45.81 -15.23 66.00
C TYR A 725 -47.32 -15.48 66.13
N LEU A 726 -47.93 -15.16 67.28
CA LEU A 726 -49.39 -15.19 67.45
C LEU A 726 -50.09 -14.19 66.52
N HIS A 727 -49.59 -12.97 66.44
CA HIS A 727 -50.12 -11.96 65.51
C HIS A 727 -49.97 -12.38 64.03
N ALA A 728 -48.85 -12.99 63.66
CA ALA A 728 -48.63 -13.55 62.33
C ALA A 728 -49.61 -14.69 62.03
N TYR A 729 -49.88 -15.56 63.00
CA TYR A 729 -50.88 -16.62 62.88
C TYR A 729 -52.29 -16.05 62.65
N ASP A 730 -52.75 -15.11 63.48
CA ASP A 730 -54.07 -14.47 63.35
C ASP A 730 -54.22 -13.76 62.00
N THR A 731 -53.12 -13.23 61.48
CA THR A 731 -53.07 -12.58 60.17
C THR A 731 -53.19 -13.59 59.03
N CYS A 732 -52.48 -14.72 59.10
CA CYS A 732 -52.59 -15.82 58.15
C CYS A 732 -53.95 -16.52 58.19
N ALA A 733 -54.55 -16.63 59.39
CA ALA A 733 -55.83 -17.32 59.63
C ALA A 733 -56.98 -16.78 58.77
N LYS A 734 -56.94 -15.48 58.46
CA LYS A 734 -57.93 -14.79 57.60
C LYS A 734 -57.96 -15.26 56.14
N TYR A 735 -56.97 -16.06 55.72
CA TYR A 735 -56.84 -16.53 54.34
C TYR A 735 -56.80 -18.07 54.22
N LEU A 736 -56.98 -18.79 55.33
CA LEU A 736 -56.96 -20.26 55.36
C LEU A 736 -58.16 -20.88 54.62
N ASP A 737 -59.26 -20.15 54.50
CA ASP A 737 -60.45 -20.51 53.73
C ASP A 737 -60.16 -20.71 52.22
N ARG A 738 -59.04 -20.19 51.73
CA ARG A 738 -58.59 -20.31 50.33
C ARG A 738 -57.78 -21.57 50.04
N LEU A 739 -57.56 -22.43 51.03
CA LEU A 739 -56.76 -23.64 50.91
C LEU A 739 -57.62 -24.90 50.78
N SER A 740 -57.29 -25.76 49.82
CA SER A 740 -57.83 -27.11 49.71
C SER A 740 -57.16 -28.05 50.71
N TYR A 741 -57.86 -29.12 51.10
CA TYR A 741 -57.39 -30.12 52.09
C TYR A 741 -55.97 -30.66 51.80
N SER A 742 -55.63 -30.84 50.52
CA SER A 742 -54.30 -31.27 50.06
C SER A 742 -53.16 -30.27 50.30
N SER A 743 -53.47 -28.97 50.39
CA SER A 743 -52.47 -27.91 50.59
C SER A 743 -52.17 -27.62 52.05
N TRP A 744 -53.03 -28.06 52.98
CA TRP A 744 -52.77 -27.97 54.42
C TRP A 744 -51.50 -28.72 54.82
N GLY A 745 -51.24 -29.89 54.22
CA GLY A 745 -50.02 -30.68 54.47
C GLY A 745 -48.72 -30.00 54.01
N SER A 746 -48.78 -29.00 53.12
CA SER A 746 -47.61 -28.24 52.67
C SER A 746 -47.21 -27.11 53.62
N LEU A 747 -48.14 -26.67 54.49
CA LEU A 747 -47.86 -25.68 55.55
C LEU A 747 -47.16 -26.30 56.76
N THR A 748 -47.30 -27.62 56.96
CA THR A 748 -46.80 -28.34 58.14
C THR A 748 -45.43 -29.00 57.96
N CYS A 749 -44.82 -28.94 56.77
CA CYS A 749 -43.59 -29.68 56.48
C CYS A 749 -42.46 -28.76 56.00
N SER A 750 -41.72 -28.15 56.93
CA SER A 750 -40.27 -27.88 56.79
C SER A 750 -39.66 -27.39 58.12
N SER A 751 -39.46 -28.31 59.07
CA SER A 751 -38.43 -28.21 60.13
C SER A 751 -38.56 -29.37 61.14
N TYR A 752 -38.13 -30.57 60.75
CA TYR A 752 -37.85 -31.64 61.73
C TYR A 752 -36.34 -31.89 61.93
N SER A 753 -35.46 -30.99 61.45
CA SER A 753 -34.01 -31.26 61.42
C SER A 753 -33.09 -30.25 62.11
N THR A 754 -33.59 -29.23 62.83
CA THR A 754 -32.69 -28.29 63.55
C THR A 754 -33.07 -27.92 64.98
N TRP A 755 -34.10 -28.52 65.56
CA TRP A 755 -34.33 -28.42 67.00
C TRP A 755 -34.21 -29.80 67.64
N GLY A 756 -33.09 -30.00 68.34
CA GLY A 756 -32.94 -31.10 69.30
C GLY A 756 -34.06 -31.07 70.36
N PRO A 757 -34.26 -32.17 71.09
CA PRO A 757 -35.50 -32.45 71.80
C PRO A 757 -35.66 -31.52 73.01
N LEU A 758 -36.42 -30.45 72.83
CA LEU A 758 -37.10 -29.77 73.93
C LEU A 758 -38.56 -29.63 73.53
N THR A 759 -39.34 -30.57 74.07
CA THR A 759 -40.77 -30.50 74.35
C THR A 759 -41.42 -29.13 74.09
N CYS A 760 -42.29 -29.08 73.08
CA CYS A 760 -43.52 -28.29 73.14
C CYS A 760 -44.60 -28.96 72.27
N THR A 761 -45.46 -29.69 72.96
CA THR A 761 -46.84 -29.98 72.58
C THR A 761 -47.55 -28.68 72.19
N ALA A 762 -47.69 -28.42 70.90
CA ALA A 762 -48.64 -27.47 70.35
C ALA A 762 -49.29 -28.08 69.11
N THR A 763 -50.04 -29.15 69.34
CA THR A 763 -51.22 -29.44 68.52
C THR A 763 -52.08 -28.18 68.45
N LEU A 764 -52.41 -27.74 67.24
CA LEU A 764 -53.47 -26.76 66.96
C LEU A 764 -54.67 -27.00 67.89
N PRO A 765 -54.98 -26.10 68.83
CA PRO A 765 -56.22 -26.19 69.56
C PRO A 765 -57.33 -25.64 68.67
N GLY A 766 -58.11 -26.56 68.09
CA GLY A 766 -59.44 -26.24 67.56
C GLY A 766 -59.62 -26.36 66.05
N VAL A 767 -59.42 -27.55 65.48
CA VAL A 767 -60.25 -28.05 64.36
C VAL A 767 -60.37 -29.57 64.51
N HIS A 768 -61.58 -30.02 64.85
CA HIS A 768 -62.03 -31.39 64.62
C HIS A 768 -62.88 -31.40 63.34
#